data_AF-A0A438KHP4-F1
#
_entry.id   AF-A0A438KHP4-F1
#
_cell.length_a   1.000
_cell.length_b   1.000
_cell.length_c   1.000
_cell.angle_alpha   90.00
_cell.angle_beta   90.00
_cell.angle_gamma   90.00
#
_symmetry.space_group_name_H-M   'P 1'
#
loop_
_entity.id
_entity.type
_entity.pdbx_description
1 polymer ?
#
loop_
_entity_poly.entity_id
_entity_poly.type
_entity_poly.pdbx_seq_one_letter_code
_entity_poly.pdbx_strand_id
1 'polypeptide(L)'
;MEGSRLSFSLCLVLNLSVTAFSSLEFSRYDFPTDFIFWGRYLCLPAFQDGRTPSTWDTFAHAGHAHGATGDIACDEYHKYKVSSPWECSSSWLDHDWHEYWKSNACLISQCPACEKKEWRMLTHGGNRPRCVSILNLMVKGLFQSKSRGSTSKLLSEQCIQILPSLGDKSHLLVKQELNHMLLYSILICRRKDFTEFADVCFREFGDRVLHWTTLNEGNIFVLAGYDMGFIPPQRCSPPFGLTFCAKGNSSSEPYIAGHHLLLAHASAARLYKKKYQDKQHGFIGINIFAYWFAPLTNTTEDIIATQRAKDFYLGWFLDPLVSGDYPEIVKKNAGARIPAFTKNECKQVKGSLDFIGINHYLVVHIKDNPEKLKTDQRNFAADVGVDMIYALGPSGQFPVMPWGLQGVLEYFKQVYGNPPIYIHENGKQMKRNTTLNDTARVEYIQAYMGGLLDAIRNGSNARGYFIWSFLDVLEVTDGYESSFGLYYVDLDDPDLKRYPKALCTLGLTPIHPSSASRFQQKFATELALKFIRDDFPDDFIFGAGTSAYQVEGAANQDGRSPSTWDAFVTCWGTHGASGDIACDQYHKYKEDVKLMVETGLDAYRFSISWSRLIPNGRGPVNPKGLAYYNNLINELISHGIQPHVTLFHVDLPQVLEDEYEGWLSRRIVKDFTEFADVCFREYGDRVSHWTTLNEGNVFALAGYDSGILPPQRCSPPFGYRSCTKGNSSFEPYIAGHHLLLAHASAARLYKKKYQAKQHGFIGINVFAYWFAPLTNTTEDITATQRAKDFYLGCEEERRHRIPAFTTPESKQVKGSFDFIAINHYFATYIKDNPEKLKIDQRDFALDVGTDMIFKPQNDVPVGEFPLTTWGLQGVLEYLKQVYGNPPIYIHENGMQTQRNTSLNDTSRVKYMEAYIEVVLDAIRNGSNTRGYFTWSFLDVLELIDGYGSCFGLYYVDLDDPDLRRYPKLSAHWYSSFLKRRNMSSDGDIRIEKNKTLFLMLNPFSRFCFE
;
A
#
# COMPACT_ATOMS: atom_id res chain seq x y z
N MET A 1 29.71 2.89 -53.19
CA MET A 1 30.06 3.73 -52.02
C MET A 1 28.77 4.35 -51.54
N GLU A 2 28.28 3.83 -50.41
CA GLU A 2 27.11 4.28 -49.65
C GLU A 2 27.32 5.73 -49.17
N GLY A 3 26.33 6.56 -48.89
CA GLY A 3 24.88 6.40 -48.79
C GLY A 3 24.34 7.73 -48.26
N SER A 4 23.32 8.23 -48.91
CA SER A 4 22.64 9.53 -48.74
C SER A 4 21.66 9.56 -47.56
N ARG A 5 21.43 10.77 -47.00
CA ARG A 5 20.16 11.32 -46.44
C ARG A 5 20.50 12.63 -45.69
N LEU A 6 20.34 13.83 -46.26
CA LEU A 6 19.13 14.62 -46.53
C LEU A 6 18.20 14.84 -45.32
N SER A 7 18.31 16.07 -44.80
CA SER A 7 17.36 16.90 -44.04
C SER A 7 15.87 16.57 -44.24
N PHE A 8 15.16 16.39 -43.11
CA PHE A 8 13.77 16.80 -42.92
C PHE A 8 13.61 17.33 -41.48
N SER A 9 13.41 18.64 -41.35
CA SER A 9 12.92 19.30 -40.14
C SER A 9 11.38 19.26 -40.11
N LEU A 10 10.82 19.42 -38.89
CA LEU A 10 9.40 19.70 -38.58
C LEU A 10 8.41 18.52 -38.67
N CYS A 11 8.27 17.79 -37.55
CA CYS A 11 7.00 17.43 -36.89
C CYS A 11 7.28 16.37 -35.80
N LEU A 12 7.58 16.80 -34.58
CA LEU A 12 7.19 16.10 -33.34
C LEU A 12 7.46 17.01 -32.12
N VAL A 13 6.92 18.24 -32.18
CA VAL A 13 6.53 18.99 -30.99
C VAL A 13 5.06 18.65 -30.81
N LEU A 14 4.66 18.18 -29.62
CA LEU A 14 3.37 17.54 -29.24
C LEU A 14 3.40 16.00 -29.19
N ASN A 15 4.15 15.45 -28.25
CA ASN A 15 3.75 14.27 -27.46
C ASN A 15 4.64 14.13 -26.20
N LEU A 16 4.96 15.27 -25.58
CA LEU A 16 5.63 15.37 -24.28
C LEU A 16 4.59 15.74 -23.22
N SER A 17 3.67 14.83 -22.97
CA SER A 17 2.76 14.80 -21.82
C SER A 17 2.09 13.43 -21.87
N VAL A 18 2.03 12.70 -20.75
CA VAL A 18 1.43 11.35 -20.65
C VAL A 18 2.36 10.20 -21.09
N THR A 19 3.38 9.86 -20.30
CA THR A 19 3.98 8.50 -20.27
C THR A 19 4.80 8.19 -19.01
N ALA A 20 4.76 9.03 -17.97
CA ALA A 20 5.45 8.78 -16.69
C ALA A 20 4.53 8.22 -15.58
N PHE A 21 3.38 7.69 -15.98
CA PHE A 21 2.28 7.42 -15.07
C PHE A 21 1.50 6.22 -15.65
N SER A 22 2.03 5.02 -15.44
CA SER A 22 1.29 3.76 -15.53
C SER A 22 1.96 2.69 -14.66
N SER A 23 2.23 3.02 -13.39
CA SER A 23 2.54 2.04 -12.34
C SER A 23 1.26 1.80 -11.54
N LEU A 24 0.34 1.04 -12.13
CA LEU A 24 -0.78 0.48 -11.40
C LEU A 24 -0.37 -0.92 -10.94
N GLU A 25 -0.03 -1.02 -9.65
CA GLU A 25 0.42 -2.23 -8.94
C GLU A 25 -0.67 -3.30 -8.77
N PHE A 26 -1.89 -3.06 -9.25
CA PHE A 26 -3.00 -4.01 -9.14
C PHE A 26 -3.78 -4.09 -10.45
N SER A 27 -3.98 -5.32 -10.91
CA SER A 27 -4.82 -5.64 -12.05
C SER A 27 -6.26 -5.95 -11.59
N ARG A 28 -7.23 -5.77 -12.50
CA ARG A 28 -8.60 -6.25 -12.27
C ARG A 28 -8.64 -7.73 -11.89
N TYR A 29 -7.69 -8.50 -12.39
CA TYR A 29 -7.61 -9.94 -12.17
C TYR A 29 -7.24 -10.32 -10.73
N ASP A 30 -6.74 -9.37 -9.93
CA ASP A 30 -6.46 -9.60 -8.51
C ASP A 30 -7.74 -9.64 -7.65
N PHE A 31 -8.85 -9.15 -8.19
CA PHE A 31 -10.15 -9.12 -7.52
C PHE A 31 -11.10 -10.16 -8.10
N PRO A 32 -12.06 -10.67 -7.31
CA PRO A 32 -13.12 -11.54 -7.81
C PRO A 32 -13.78 -10.98 -9.07
N THR A 33 -14.15 -11.84 -10.01
CA THR A 33 -14.67 -11.43 -11.32
C THR A 33 -15.93 -10.57 -11.23
N ASP A 34 -16.71 -10.75 -10.16
CA ASP A 34 -17.93 -10.03 -9.81
C ASP A 34 -17.70 -8.80 -8.92
N PHE A 35 -16.46 -8.51 -8.50
CA PHE A 35 -16.13 -7.37 -7.65
C PHE A 35 -16.45 -6.04 -8.36
N ILE A 36 -16.98 -5.03 -7.70
CA ILE A 36 -17.40 -3.77 -8.32
C ILE A 36 -16.36 -2.68 -8.04
N PHE A 37 -15.69 -2.20 -9.09
CA PHE A 37 -14.87 -0.98 -9.02
C PHE A 37 -15.62 0.20 -9.59
N TRP A 38 -15.87 1.21 -8.76
CA TRP A 38 -16.49 2.44 -9.21
C TRP A 38 -15.44 3.57 -9.20
N GLY A 39 -14.97 3.89 -10.41
CA GLY A 39 -13.83 4.78 -10.70
C GLY A 39 -13.10 4.41 -12.01
N ARG A 40 -13.17 3.13 -12.41
CA ARG A 40 -12.45 2.57 -13.57
C ARG A 40 -13.05 2.91 -14.94
N TYR A 41 -14.38 3.04 -15.04
CA TYR A 41 -15.08 3.14 -16.33
C TYR A 41 -15.35 4.58 -16.83
N LEU A 42 -14.93 5.59 -16.06
CA LEU A 42 -15.28 7.00 -16.34
C LEU A 42 -14.07 7.90 -16.69
N CYS A 43 -12.83 7.42 -16.52
CA CYS A 43 -11.62 8.17 -16.90
C CYS A 43 -11.22 8.02 -18.39
N LEU A 44 -12.10 7.48 -19.25
CA LEU A 44 -11.87 7.47 -20.70
C LEU A 44 -12.11 8.88 -21.29
N PRO A 45 -11.46 9.26 -22.41
CA PRO A 45 -11.55 10.61 -22.99
C PRO A 45 -12.90 10.92 -23.69
N ALA A 46 -14.03 10.41 -23.18
CA ALA A 46 -15.34 10.53 -23.82
C ALA A 46 -16.09 11.83 -23.50
N PHE A 47 -15.56 12.71 -22.66
CA PHE A 47 -16.26 13.94 -22.21
C PHE A 47 -15.72 15.24 -22.80
N GLN A 48 -14.72 15.20 -23.71
CA GLN A 48 -14.18 16.43 -24.32
C GLN A 48 -14.94 16.92 -25.55
N ASP A 49 -15.67 16.05 -26.24
CA ASP A 49 -16.56 16.44 -27.33
C ASP A 49 -17.99 16.21 -26.86
N GLY A 50 -18.83 17.23 -26.83
CA GLY A 50 -20.23 17.19 -26.40
C GLY A 50 -21.17 16.32 -27.24
N ARG A 51 -20.78 15.08 -27.56
CA ARG A 51 -21.60 14.02 -28.12
C ARG A 51 -21.91 13.00 -27.03
N THR A 52 -23.18 12.90 -26.67
CA THR A 52 -23.71 11.76 -25.93
C THR A 52 -23.40 10.47 -26.70
N PRO A 53 -22.78 9.43 -26.09
CA PRO A 53 -22.75 8.11 -26.69
C PRO A 53 -24.17 7.52 -26.62
N SER A 54 -24.82 7.40 -27.77
CA SER A 54 -26.04 6.59 -27.93
C SER A 54 -25.67 5.11 -27.96
N THR A 55 -25.19 4.57 -26.85
CA THR A 55 -24.92 3.14 -26.68
C THR A 55 -25.37 2.68 -25.30
N TRP A 56 -26.69 2.70 -25.09
CA TRP A 56 -27.36 1.93 -24.03
C TRP A 56 -27.89 0.58 -24.55
N ASP A 57 -27.78 0.29 -25.85
CA ASP A 57 -28.38 -0.92 -26.47
C ASP A 57 -27.46 -2.16 -26.51
N THR A 58 -26.18 -2.06 -26.15
CA THR A 58 -25.24 -3.20 -26.28
C THR A 58 -25.15 -4.11 -25.06
N PHE A 59 -25.90 -3.86 -23.98
CA PHE A 59 -25.89 -4.70 -22.77
C PHE A 59 -27.11 -5.62 -22.59
N ALA A 60 -28.02 -5.70 -23.57
CA ALA A 60 -29.22 -6.54 -23.46
C ALA A 60 -29.14 -7.93 -24.11
N HIS A 61 -28.15 -8.24 -24.95
CA HIS A 61 -28.10 -9.54 -25.66
C HIS A 61 -26.71 -10.17 -25.68
N ALA A 62 -26.36 -10.87 -24.59
CA ALA A 62 -25.35 -11.92 -24.60
C ALA A 62 -25.89 -13.14 -23.82
N GLY A 63 -26.98 -13.70 -24.33
CA GLY A 63 -27.51 -15.00 -23.96
C GLY A 63 -28.10 -15.64 -25.22
N HIS A 64 -27.49 -16.74 -25.66
CA HIS A 64 -27.85 -17.57 -26.82
C HIS A 64 -27.44 -17.08 -28.22
N ALA A 65 -26.49 -17.78 -28.87
CA ALA A 65 -26.79 -18.80 -29.89
C ALA A 65 -25.56 -19.14 -30.75
N HIS A 66 -25.46 -20.42 -31.12
CA HIS A 66 -24.51 -20.99 -32.07
C HIS A 66 -24.73 -20.51 -33.52
N GLY A 67 -23.63 -20.42 -34.28
CA GLY A 67 -23.55 -20.98 -35.64
C GLY A 67 -23.63 -20.03 -36.84
N ALA A 68 -22.73 -20.32 -37.79
CA ALA A 68 -22.82 -20.11 -39.25
C ALA A 68 -22.42 -18.73 -39.87
N THR A 69 -21.24 -18.74 -40.49
CA THR A 69 -20.88 -18.36 -41.88
C THR A 69 -21.58 -17.19 -42.60
N GLY A 70 -20.77 -16.30 -43.23
CA GLY A 70 -21.14 -15.64 -44.50
C GLY A 70 -20.72 -14.18 -44.69
N ASP A 71 -19.54 -13.96 -45.27
CA ASP A 71 -19.24 -13.10 -46.45
C ASP A 71 -19.99 -11.77 -46.76
N ILE A 72 -19.14 -10.76 -47.11
CA ILE A 72 -19.27 -9.73 -48.19
C ILE A 72 -19.66 -8.26 -47.87
N ALA A 73 -18.69 -7.39 -48.22
CA ALA A 73 -18.68 -6.08 -48.88
C ALA A 73 -18.94 -4.73 -48.17
N CYS A 74 -17.96 -3.85 -48.45
CA CYS A 74 -17.98 -2.39 -48.48
C CYS A 74 -19.01 -1.81 -49.47
N ASP A 75 -19.55 -0.61 -49.21
CA ASP A 75 -19.39 0.55 -50.12
C ASP A 75 -19.98 1.88 -49.61
N GLU A 76 -19.14 2.91 -49.78
CA GLU A 76 -19.31 4.31 -50.17
C GLU A 76 -20.33 5.32 -49.58
N TYR A 77 -19.72 6.47 -49.28
CA TYR A 77 -20.19 7.83 -49.00
C TYR A 77 -20.95 8.51 -50.16
N HIS A 78 -21.94 9.40 -49.86
CA HIS A 78 -21.88 10.86 -50.13
C HIS A 78 -23.25 11.61 -50.07
N LYS A 79 -23.14 12.94 -49.84
CA LYS A 79 -24.05 14.09 -50.12
C LYS A 79 -24.89 14.61 -48.92
N TYR A 80 -25.01 15.91 -48.57
CA TYR A 80 -24.74 17.22 -49.23
C TYR A 80 -24.69 18.39 -48.18
N LYS A 81 -23.81 19.39 -48.45
CA LYS A 81 -23.87 20.88 -48.33
C LYS A 81 -24.81 21.60 -47.32
N VAL A 82 -24.28 22.49 -46.44
CA VAL A 82 -23.99 23.97 -46.55
C VAL A 82 -25.19 24.89 -46.24
N SER A 83 -25.06 25.75 -45.20
CA SER A 83 -25.10 27.25 -45.25
C SER A 83 -25.64 27.89 -43.97
N SER A 84 -24.83 28.73 -43.31
CA SER A 84 -25.28 29.90 -42.53
C SER A 84 -25.44 31.12 -43.45
N PRO A 85 -26.16 32.18 -43.01
CA PRO A 85 -25.51 33.51 -42.94
C PRO A 85 -25.98 34.49 -41.83
N TRP A 86 -25.02 35.29 -41.31
CA TRP A 86 -25.04 36.75 -40.95
C TRP A 86 -26.09 37.31 -39.94
N GLU A 87 -25.90 38.36 -39.10
CA GLU A 87 -24.94 39.49 -39.03
C GLU A 87 -25.08 40.30 -37.69
N CYS A 88 -23.97 40.92 -37.24
CA CYS A 88 -23.77 42.27 -36.61
C CYS A 88 -24.62 42.76 -35.39
N SER A 89 -24.15 43.57 -34.41
CA SER A 89 -22.95 44.43 -34.21
C SER A 89 -22.85 44.95 -32.75
N SER A 90 -21.61 45.20 -32.29
CA SER A 90 -21.07 46.25 -31.38
C SER A 90 -22.01 47.40 -30.89
N SER A 91 -21.92 48.06 -29.72
CA SER A 91 -20.95 48.10 -28.60
C SER A 91 -21.24 49.27 -27.61
N TRP A 92 -20.70 49.20 -26.38
CA TRP A 92 -20.34 50.25 -25.38
C TRP A 92 -21.41 51.11 -24.64
N LEU A 93 -21.53 50.96 -23.31
CA LEU A 93 -20.99 51.91 -22.30
C LEU A 93 -21.42 51.56 -20.84
N ASP A 94 -20.40 51.50 -19.99
CA ASP A 94 -20.30 51.67 -18.53
C ASP A 94 -21.11 50.84 -17.50
N HIS A 95 -20.32 50.40 -16.52
CA HIS A 95 -20.62 49.63 -15.32
C HIS A 95 -21.62 50.28 -14.36
N ASP A 96 -22.49 49.46 -13.76
CA ASP A 96 -22.60 49.43 -12.30
C ASP A 96 -23.15 48.07 -11.79
N TRP A 97 -22.66 47.68 -10.61
CA TRP A 97 -22.91 46.40 -9.96
C TRP A 97 -24.33 46.27 -9.37
N HIS A 98 -24.78 45.03 -9.19
CA HIS A 98 -25.98 44.57 -8.43
C HIS A 98 -27.36 44.70 -9.10
N GLU A 99 -27.85 43.60 -9.68
CA GLU A 99 -29.16 42.97 -9.42
C GLU A 99 -29.55 42.08 -10.60
N TYR A 100 -29.37 40.75 -10.50
CA TYR A 100 -30.12 39.79 -11.33
C TYR A 100 -30.36 38.47 -10.57
N TRP A 101 -31.06 38.58 -9.45
CA TRP A 101 -31.84 37.49 -8.82
C TRP A 101 -33.18 38.06 -8.33
N LYS A 102 -33.93 38.69 -9.24
CA LYS A 102 -35.34 39.03 -9.04
C LYS A 102 -36.05 39.02 -10.38
N SER A 103 -36.67 37.90 -10.73
CA SER A 103 -38.08 37.86 -11.16
C SER A 103 -38.45 36.48 -11.72
N ASN A 104 -38.74 35.56 -10.82
CA ASN A 104 -40.05 34.89 -10.87
C ASN A 104 -40.80 35.34 -9.62
N ALA A 105 -41.69 36.32 -9.82
CA ALA A 105 -42.42 37.00 -8.76
C ALA A 105 -43.94 36.89 -8.97
N CYS A 106 -44.61 36.66 -7.84
CA CYS A 106 -45.93 37.18 -7.45
C CYS A 106 -47.21 36.71 -8.15
N LEU A 107 -48.02 35.99 -7.36
CA LEU A 107 -49.41 36.38 -7.06
C LEU A 107 -49.75 36.01 -5.60
N ILE A 108 -49.42 36.93 -4.67
CA ILE A 108 -50.13 37.09 -3.39
C ILE A 108 -50.39 38.60 -3.26
N SER A 109 -51.65 39.00 -3.31
CA SER A 109 -52.10 40.22 -2.66
C SER A 109 -53.61 40.17 -2.43
N GLN A 110 -54.03 40.26 -1.16
CA GLN A 110 -54.90 41.31 -0.60
C GLN A 110 -55.76 40.76 0.56
N CYS A 111 -55.48 41.21 1.78
CA CYS A 111 -56.40 42.03 2.58
C CYS A 111 -55.72 42.50 3.89
N PRO A 112 -55.54 43.82 4.11
CA PRO A 112 -55.09 44.40 5.38
C PRO A 112 -56.29 44.97 6.17
N ALA A 113 -56.34 44.72 7.49
CA ALA A 113 -57.17 45.52 8.39
C ALA A 113 -56.63 45.54 9.83
N CYS A 114 -56.37 46.76 10.31
CA CYS A 114 -56.32 47.23 11.71
C CYS A 114 -55.15 46.71 12.58
N GLU A 115 -54.09 47.50 12.76
CA GLU A 115 -53.93 48.63 13.69
C GLU A 115 -53.59 48.23 15.14
N LYS A 116 -52.49 48.84 15.60
CA LYS A 116 -52.02 48.93 16.98
C LYS A 116 -53.17 49.14 17.97
N LYS A 117 -53.17 48.41 19.08
CA LYS A 117 -53.55 48.93 20.41
C LYS A 117 -52.87 48.10 21.50
N GLU A 118 -52.20 48.83 22.41
CA GLU A 118 -51.73 48.37 23.71
C GLU A 118 -52.88 47.74 24.53
N TRP A 119 -52.58 46.90 25.53
CA TRP A 119 -53.03 47.05 26.93
C TRP A 119 -52.59 45.84 27.80
N ARG A 120 -52.35 46.16 29.07
CA ARG A 120 -51.84 45.34 30.18
C ARG A 120 -52.87 44.33 30.74
N MET A 121 -52.32 43.37 31.52
CA MET A 121 -52.87 42.53 32.60
C MET A 121 -54.32 42.78 33.09
N LEU A 122 -55.06 41.70 33.41
CA LEU A 122 -55.55 41.35 34.79
C LEU A 122 -56.55 40.15 34.83
N THR A 123 -56.17 39.13 35.61
CA THR A 123 -56.87 38.28 36.62
C THR A 123 -58.40 37.97 36.65
N HIS A 124 -58.66 36.70 37.05
CA HIS A 124 -59.82 36.10 37.79
C HIS A 124 -61.19 36.01 37.08
N GLY A 125 -62.08 35.02 37.25
CA GLY A 125 -62.31 33.81 38.06
C GLY A 125 -63.82 33.47 37.84
N GLY A 126 -64.25 32.29 37.36
CA GLY A 126 -64.53 31.08 38.13
C GLY A 126 -66.06 30.83 38.29
N ASN A 127 -66.62 29.80 37.63
CA ASN A 127 -67.59 28.80 38.15
C ASN A 127 -68.27 27.96 37.05
N ARG A 128 -68.19 26.62 37.19
CA ARG A 128 -68.94 25.55 36.47
C ARG A 128 -70.27 25.24 37.23
N PRO A 129 -71.07 24.15 36.99
CA PRO A 129 -71.02 23.02 36.02
C PRO A 129 -72.36 22.46 35.45
N ARG A 130 -72.29 21.58 34.43
CA ARG A 130 -72.87 20.19 34.36
C ARG A 130 -72.92 19.66 32.90
N CYS A 131 -72.22 18.56 32.60
CA CYS A 131 -72.58 17.59 31.54
C CYS A 131 -71.73 16.31 31.62
N VAL A 132 -72.33 15.20 32.07
CA VAL A 132 -71.83 13.83 31.87
C VAL A 132 -73.06 12.95 31.60
N SER A 133 -73.43 12.78 30.33
CA SER A 133 -74.36 11.71 29.90
C SER A 133 -74.42 11.46 28.38
N ILE A 134 -73.82 12.30 27.52
CA ILE A 134 -73.93 12.14 26.05
C ILE A 134 -72.76 11.35 25.41
N LEU A 135 -71.60 11.22 26.07
CA LEU A 135 -70.40 10.65 25.44
C LEU A 135 -70.44 9.11 25.24
N ASN A 136 -71.24 8.38 26.03
CA ASN A 136 -71.24 6.91 25.99
C ASN A 136 -72.03 6.31 24.82
N LEU A 137 -72.83 7.09 24.09
CA LEU A 137 -73.61 6.58 22.95
C LEU A 137 -72.87 6.67 21.60
N MET A 138 -71.86 7.55 21.44
CA MET A 138 -71.12 7.67 20.17
C MET A 138 -70.06 6.58 19.97
N VAL A 139 -69.47 6.05 21.04
CA VAL A 139 -68.34 5.11 20.95
C VAL A 139 -68.76 3.72 20.42
N LYS A 140 -70.03 3.32 20.61
CA LYS A 140 -70.53 2.02 20.11
C LYS A 140 -70.95 2.04 18.63
N GLY A 141 -71.18 3.20 18.01
CA GLY A 141 -71.54 3.30 16.59
C GLY A 141 -70.35 3.23 15.62
N LEU A 142 -69.14 3.56 16.08
CA LEU A 142 -67.95 3.69 15.22
C LEU A 142 -67.25 2.35 14.90
N PHE A 143 -67.65 1.24 15.53
CA PHE A 143 -67.06 -0.08 15.28
C PHE A 143 -67.75 -0.88 14.16
N GLN A 144 -68.75 -0.32 13.48
CA GLN A 144 -69.42 -0.97 12.34
C GLN A 144 -69.55 -0.05 11.14
N SER A 145 -68.45 0.24 10.43
CA SER A 145 -68.52 0.39 8.97
C SER A 145 -67.16 0.09 8.32
N LYS A 146 -67.17 -0.88 7.40
CA LYS A 146 -66.07 -1.15 6.47
C LYS A 146 -66.24 -0.26 5.23
N SER A 147 -65.10 0.16 4.68
CA SER A 147 -64.85 0.62 3.30
C SER A 147 -64.72 2.13 3.04
N ARG A 148 -63.67 2.42 2.26
CA ARG A 148 -63.29 3.62 1.50
C ARG A 148 -62.64 4.79 2.25
N GLY A 149 -61.44 5.12 1.77
CA GLY A 149 -60.58 6.18 2.24
C GLY A 149 -61.10 7.56 1.88
N SER A 150 -61.44 8.33 2.91
CA SER A 150 -61.40 9.80 2.94
C SER A 150 -61.65 10.35 4.36
N THR A 151 -61.80 9.51 5.37
CA THR A 151 -62.23 9.90 6.73
C THR A 151 -61.11 10.36 7.67
N SER A 152 -59.82 10.22 7.33
CA SER A 152 -58.73 10.65 8.25
C SER A 152 -58.54 12.17 8.29
N LYS A 153 -58.93 12.90 7.23
CA LYS A 153 -58.78 14.36 7.16
C LYS A 153 -59.85 15.08 7.97
N LEU A 154 -61.05 14.52 8.05
CA LEU A 154 -62.15 15.08 8.84
C LEU A 154 -61.98 14.87 10.35
N LEU A 155 -61.32 13.78 10.76
CA LEU A 155 -61.06 13.46 12.17
C LEU A 155 -60.02 14.39 12.81
N SER A 156 -59.02 14.85 12.06
CA SER A 156 -58.03 15.82 12.58
C SER A 156 -58.61 17.22 12.75
N GLU A 157 -59.52 17.64 11.86
CA GLU A 157 -60.07 19.00 11.89
C GLU A 157 -61.18 19.16 12.94
N GLN A 158 -62.01 18.12 13.18
CA GLN A 158 -63.05 18.20 14.21
C GLN A 158 -62.53 18.03 15.65
N CYS A 159 -61.42 17.31 15.87
CA CYS A 159 -60.82 17.19 17.20
C CYS A 159 -60.17 18.51 17.68
N ILE A 160 -59.75 19.39 16.77
CA ILE A 160 -59.11 20.67 17.12
C ILE A 160 -60.13 21.72 17.60
N GLN A 161 -61.41 21.60 17.23
CA GLN A 161 -62.44 22.57 17.65
C GLN A 161 -63.10 22.28 19.02
N ILE A 162 -62.93 21.09 19.60
CA ILE A 162 -63.61 20.70 20.86
C ILE A 162 -62.74 20.91 22.11
N LEU A 163 -61.44 21.16 21.93
CA LEU A 163 -60.48 21.30 23.03
C LEU A 163 -60.67 22.49 23.99
N PRO A 164 -61.40 23.59 23.68
CA PRO A 164 -61.59 24.67 24.65
C PRO A 164 -62.67 24.42 25.73
N SER A 165 -63.48 23.36 25.67
CA SER A 165 -64.69 23.25 26.53
C SER A 165 -64.66 22.23 27.68
N LEU A 166 -63.59 21.44 27.84
CA LEU A 166 -63.51 20.42 28.90
C LEU A 166 -62.54 20.85 30.01
N GLY A 167 -63.10 21.41 31.09
CA GLY A 167 -62.32 21.90 32.21
C GLY A 167 -61.72 20.79 33.10
N ASP A 168 -60.54 21.11 33.65
CA ASP A 168 -59.79 20.46 34.74
C ASP A 168 -60.59 19.57 35.70
N LYS A 169 -60.39 18.25 35.57
CA LYS A 169 -60.15 17.29 36.67
C LYS A 169 -59.90 15.84 36.21
N SER A 170 -59.64 15.60 34.92
CA SER A 170 -59.17 14.32 34.36
C SER A 170 -57.81 14.45 33.65
N HIS A 171 -57.06 15.50 33.96
CA HIS A 171 -55.98 16.05 33.13
C HIS A 171 -54.65 15.28 33.14
N LEU A 172 -54.49 14.20 33.91
CA LEU A 172 -53.26 13.41 33.90
C LEU A 172 -53.36 12.19 32.98
N LEU A 173 -54.37 11.34 33.14
CA LEU A 173 -54.53 10.12 32.32
C LEU A 173 -54.93 10.41 30.87
N VAL A 174 -55.82 11.37 30.62
CA VAL A 174 -56.27 11.69 29.25
C VAL A 174 -55.19 12.46 28.46
N LYS A 175 -54.35 13.25 29.16
CA LYS A 175 -53.25 14.01 28.55
C LYS A 175 -52.02 13.11 28.27
N GLN A 176 -51.79 12.08 29.09
CA GLN A 176 -50.78 11.04 28.82
C GLN A 176 -51.18 10.16 27.65
N GLU A 177 -52.43 9.70 27.58
CA GLU A 177 -52.96 8.89 26.47
C GLU A 177 -53.06 9.70 25.16
N LEU A 178 -53.49 10.97 25.21
CA LEU A 178 -53.51 11.86 24.02
C LEU A 178 -52.12 12.30 23.58
N ASN A 179 -51.16 12.55 24.48
CA ASN A 179 -49.77 12.79 24.10
C ASN A 179 -49.11 11.53 23.55
N HIS A 180 -49.45 10.34 24.07
CA HIS A 180 -49.02 9.08 23.47
C HIS A 180 -49.64 8.88 22.08
N MET A 181 -50.93 9.19 21.87
CA MET A 181 -51.58 9.14 20.54
C MET A 181 -51.08 10.23 19.57
N LEU A 182 -50.75 11.44 20.04
CA LEU A 182 -50.16 12.51 19.22
C LEU A 182 -48.69 12.23 18.88
N LEU A 183 -47.88 11.73 19.83
CA LEU A 183 -46.54 11.24 19.51
C LEU A 183 -46.64 10.05 18.56
N TYR A 184 -47.52 9.07 18.82
CA TYR A 184 -47.71 7.93 17.91
C TYR A 184 -48.17 8.36 16.52
N SER A 185 -49.06 9.36 16.38
CA SER A 185 -49.51 9.82 15.06
C SER A 185 -48.47 10.67 14.34
N ILE A 186 -47.66 11.49 15.04
CA ILE A 186 -46.51 12.21 14.46
C ILE A 186 -45.35 11.25 14.13
N LEU A 187 -45.12 10.21 14.95
CA LEU A 187 -44.14 9.13 14.73
C LEU A 187 -44.53 8.21 13.57
N ILE A 188 -45.82 7.89 13.46
CA ILE A 188 -46.37 7.16 12.31
C ILE A 188 -46.30 8.02 11.05
N CYS A 189 -46.49 9.34 11.12
CA CYS A 189 -46.27 10.23 9.96
C CYS A 189 -44.81 10.19 9.49
N ARG A 190 -43.81 10.42 10.34
CA ARG A 190 -42.40 10.54 9.88
C ARG A 190 -41.79 9.25 9.35
N ARG A 191 -42.14 8.09 9.93
CA ARG A 191 -41.73 6.78 9.38
C ARG A 191 -42.40 6.51 8.03
N LYS A 192 -43.66 6.90 7.88
CA LYS A 192 -44.38 6.79 6.61
C LYS A 192 -43.74 7.70 5.57
N ASP A 193 -43.37 8.93 5.91
CA ASP A 193 -42.80 9.88 4.95
C ASP A 193 -41.54 9.33 4.26
N PHE A 194 -40.58 8.77 5.02
CA PHE A 194 -39.39 8.15 4.40
C PHE A 194 -39.73 6.87 3.62
N THR A 195 -40.69 6.07 4.11
CA THR A 195 -41.13 4.85 3.41
C THR A 195 -41.86 5.18 2.10
N GLU A 196 -42.65 6.25 2.07
CA GLU A 196 -43.35 6.75 0.89
C GLU A 196 -42.37 7.35 -0.11
N PHE A 197 -41.39 8.12 0.36
CA PHE A 197 -40.27 8.57 -0.47
C PHE A 197 -39.53 7.40 -1.11
N ALA A 198 -39.16 6.39 -0.31
CA ALA A 198 -38.52 5.18 -0.82
C ALA A 198 -39.43 4.43 -1.82
N ASP A 199 -40.75 4.37 -1.60
CA ASP A 199 -41.70 3.76 -2.54
C ASP A 199 -41.67 4.45 -3.91
N VAL A 200 -41.57 5.79 -3.93
CA VAL A 200 -41.41 6.55 -5.17
C VAL A 200 -40.07 6.19 -5.82
N CYS A 201 -38.96 6.24 -5.10
CA CYS A 201 -37.64 5.93 -5.66
C CYS A 201 -37.57 4.51 -6.25
N PHE A 202 -38.06 3.50 -5.52
CA PHE A 202 -38.07 2.12 -6.01
C PHE A 202 -38.97 1.95 -7.22
N ARG A 203 -40.13 2.62 -7.25
CA ARG A 203 -41.05 2.53 -8.38
C ARG A 203 -40.50 3.20 -9.64
N GLU A 204 -39.93 4.39 -9.51
CA GLU A 204 -39.52 5.21 -10.66
C GLU A 204 -38.12 4.87 -11.19
N PHE A 205 -37.23 4.32 -10.35
CA PHE A 205 -35.83 4.08 -10.72
C PHE A 205 -35.37 2.63 -10.53
N GLY A 206 -36.15 1.81 -9.84
CA GLY A 206 -35.73 0.44 -9.49
C GLY A 206 -35.70 -0.53 -10.66
N ASP A 207 -36.18 -0.14 -11.84
CA ASP A 207 -35.95 -0.86 -13.10
C ASP A 207 -34.47 -0.86 -13.53
N ARG A 208 -33.70 0.14 -13.11
CA ARG A 208 -32.27 0.32 -13.46
C ARG A 208 -31.32 0.36 -12.27
N VAL A 209 -31.84 0.42 -11.04
CA VAL A 209 -31.04 0.45 -9.81
C VAL A 209 -31.10 -0.89 -9.08
N LEU A 210 -29.99 -1.62 -9.13
CA LEU A 210 -29.85 -2.95 -8.49
C LEU A 210 -29.37 -2.88 -7.04
N HIS A 211 -28.67 -1.83 -6.61
CA HIS A 211 -28.13 -1.72 -5.26
C HIS A 211 -28.66 -0.44 -4.60
N TRP A 212 -29.43 -0.61 -3.53
CA TRP A 212 -30.03 0.47 -2.77
C TRP A 212 -29.39 0.59 -1.39
N THR A 213 -28.93 1.79 -1.05
CA THR A 213 -28.47 2.13 0.31
C THR A 213 -29.44 3.16 0.89
N THR A 214 -30.07 2.88 2.02
CA THR A 214 -31.11 3.78 2.55
C THR A 214 -30.55 5.00 3.29
N LEU A 215 -29.45 4.83 4.03
CA LEU A 215 -28.86 5.85 4.90
C LEU A 215 -27.35 5.83 4.72
N ASN A 216 -26.74 7.03 4.70
CA ASN A 216 -25.30 7.23 4.69
C ASN A 216 -24.83 7.66 6.09
N GLU A 217 -23.96 6.88 6.73
CA GLU A 217 -23.29 7.23 7.99
C GLU A 217 -24.22 7.64 9.15
N GLY A 218 -25.37 6.96 9.26
CA GLY A 218 -26.36 7.30 10.30
C GLY A 218 -25.78 7.30 11.72
N ASN A 219 -24.76 6.49 11.98
CA ASN A 219 -24.06 6.41 13.26
C ASN A 219 -23.24 7.67 13.61
N ILE A 220 -22.78 8.45 12.63
CA ILE A 220 -21.98 9.66 12.87
C ILE A 220 -22.80 10.93 12.70
N PHE A 221 -23.67 11.01 11.68
CA PHE A 221 -24.53 12.18 11.48
C PHE A 221 -25.44 12.46 12.66
N VAL A 222 -25.90 11.42 13.36
CA VAL A 222 -26.70 11.58 14.57
C VAL A 222 -25.88 12.20 15.71
N LEU A 223 -24.61 11.79 15.89
CA LEU A 223 -23.74 12.39 16.91
C LEU A 223 -23.38 13.83 16.55
N ALA A 224 -23.02 14.08 15.30
CA ALA A 224 -22.67 15.42 14.83
C ALA A 224 -23.86 16.40 14.90
N GLY A 225 -25.09 15.94 14.62
CA GLY A 225 -26.29 16.80 14.59
C GLY A 225 -27.08 16.90 15.90
N TYR A 226 -27.09 15.87 16.74
CA TYR A 226 -27.91 15.78 17.97
C TYR A 226 -27.10 15.65 19.28
N ASP A 227 -25.77 15.48 19.21
CA ASP A 227 -24.88 15.50 20.38
C ASP A 227 -23.95 16.72 20.33
N MET A 228 -23.08 16.79 19.30
CA MET A 228 -22.06 17.82 19.13
C MET A 228 -22.63 19.13 18.55
N GLY A 229 -23.65 19.04 17.70
CA GLY A 229 -24.42 20.17 17.18
C GLY A 229 -23.73 21.03 16.12
N PHE A 230 -22.61 20.60 15.51
CA PHE A 230 -21.90 21.40 14.50
C PHE A 230 -22.42 21.22 13.07
N ILE A 231 -23.31 20.25 12.83
CA ILE A 231 -24.03 20.07 11.56
C ILE A 231 -25.55 20.15 11.77
N PRO A 232 -26.36 20.36 10.71
CA PRO A 232 -27.81 20.37 10.82
C PRO A 232 -28.37 19.09 11.52
N PRO A 233 -29.35 19.21 12.42
CA PRO A 233 -30.12 20.41 12.76
C PRO A 233 -29.52 21.27 13.89
N GLN A 234 -28.25 21.08 14.26
CA GLN A 234 -27.54 21.80 15.33
C GLN A 234 -28.25 21.71 16.68
N ARG A 235 -28.59 20.50 17.11
CA ARG A 235 -29.20 20.25 18.40
C ARG A 235 -28.16 19.71 19.37
N CYS A 236 -27.90 20.46 20.44
CA CYS A 236 -27.02 20.05 21.53
C CYS A 236 -27.44 20.76 22.83
N SER A 237 -26.89 20.35 23.97
CA SER A 237 -27.19 20.94 25.28
C SER A 237 -25.95 21.02 26.18
N PRO A 238 -25.70 22.14 26.88
CA PRO A 238 -24.60 22.26 27.84
C PRO A 238 -24.61 21.16 28.92
N PRO A 239 -23.44 20.72 29.41
CA PRO A 239 -22.09 21.19 29.07
C PRO A 239 -21.53 20.60 27.75
N PHE A 240 -22.33 19.84 27.00
CA PHE A 240 -21.93 19.17 25.77
C PHE A 240 -22.18 20.04 24.54
N GLY A 241 -21.54 19.69 23.42
CA GLY A 241 -21.62 20.42 22.15
C GLY A 241 -20.31 21.12 21.79
N LEU A 242 -20.00 21.15 20.49
CA LEU A 242 -18.88 21.92 19.93
C LEU A 242 -19.29 23.36 19.61
N THR A 243 -20.59 23.64 19.56
CA THR A 243 -21.18 24.94 19.25
C THR A 243 -22.26 25.30 20.27
N PHE A 244 -22.56 26.59 20.41
CA PHE A 244 -23.69 27.03 21.24
C PHE A 244 -25.02 26.74 20.55
N CYS A 245 -25.65 25.60 20.84
CA CYS A 245 -26.96 25.26 20.30
C CYS A 245 -28.09 25.92 21.09
N ALA A 246 -29.10 26.45 20.37
CA ALA A 246 -30.25 27.10 20.99
C ALA A 246 -31.22 26.11 21.67
N LYS A 247 -31.28 24.86 21.19
CA LYS A 247 -32.18 23.79 21.66
C LYS A 247 -31.55 22.42 21.41
N GLY A 248 -31.89 21.43 22.23
CA GLY A 248 -31.41 20.05 22.06
C GLY A 248 -31.27 19.35 23.40
N ASN A 249 -30.97 18.06 23.35
CA ASN A 249 -30.59 17.28 24.53
C ASN A 249 -29.58 16.20 24.13
N SER A 250 -28.30 16.52 24.28
CA SER A 250 -27.15 15.69 23.91
C SER A 250 -27.12 14.34 24.64
N SER A 251 -27.80 14.23 25.79
CA SER A 251 -27.85 12.99 26.57
C SER A 251 -28.82 11.95 26.01
N SER A 252 -29.86 12.35 25.27
CA SER A 252 -30.96 11.44 24.87
C SER A 252 -31.34 11.52 23.39
N GLU A 253 -31.27 12.70 22.77
CA GLU A 253 -31.64 12.88 21.37
C GLU A 253 -30.82 12.03 20.39
N PRO A 254 -29.50 11.80 20.58
CA PRO A 254 -28.73 10.92 19.71
C PRO A 254 -29.31 9.50 19.66
N TYR A 255 -29.62 8.91 20.82
CA TYR A 255 -30.19 7.56 20.86
C TYR A 255 -31.58 7.49 20.24
N ILE A 256 -32.42 8.51 20.46
CA ILE A 256 -33.77 8.60 19.88
C ILE A 256 -33.69 8.74 18.35
N ALA A 257 -32.81 9.61 17.85
CA ALA A 257 -32.62 9.82 16.42
C ALA A 257 -32.08 8.55 15.74
N GLY A 258 -31.05 7.92 16.32
CA GLY A 258 -30.51 6.65 15.81
C GLY A 258 -31.55 5.53 15.78
N HIS A 259 -32.39 5.43 16.81
CA HIS A 259 -33.50 4.47 16.84
C HIS A 259 -34.50 4.67 15.70
N HIS A 260 -34.91 5.92 15.45
CA HIS A 260 -35.82 6.22 14.34
C HIS A 260 -35.19 5.98 12.97
N LEU A 261 -33.89 6.24 12.80
CA LEU A 261 -33.18 5.91 11.56
C LEU A 261 -33.19 4.40 11.28
N LEU A 262 -32.93 3.56 12.29
CA LEU A 262 -33.02 2.11 12.15
C LEU A 262 -34.44 1.64 11.80
N LEU A 263 -35.47 2.21 12.43
CA LEU A 263 -36.86 1.90 12.09
C LEU A 263 -37.25 2.35 10.68
N ALA A 264 -36.74 3.50 10.22
CA ALA A 264 -36.96 3.99 8.87
C ALA A 264 -36.28 3.10 7.82
N HIS A 265 -35.02 2.72 8.05
CA HIS A 265 -34.29 1.73 7.24
C HIS A 265 -35.08 0.42 7.14
N ALA A 266 -35.45 -0.17 8.28
CA ALA A 266 -36.20 -1.42 8.32
C ALA A 266 -37.55 -1.34 7.58
N SER A 267 -38.21 -0.18 7.65
CA SER A 267 -39.46 0.08 6.93
C SER A 267 -39.26 0.08 5.40
N ALA A 268 -38.24 0.80 4.91
CA ALA A 268 -37.91 0.87 3.50
C ALA A 268 -37.40 -0.47 2.95
N ALA A 269 -36.55 -1.16 3.71
CA ALA A 269 -36.08 -2.50 3.38
C ALA A 269 -37.24 -3.49 3.24
N ARG A 270 -38.16 -3.50 4.23
CA ARG A 270 -39.35 -4.37 4.17
C ARG A 270 -40.24 -4.04 2.98
N LEU A 271 -40.39 -2.76 2.62
CA LEU A 271 -41.13 -2.35 1.43
C LEU A 271 -40.47 -2.91 0.16
N TYR A 272 -39.15 -2.74 0.02
CA TYR A 272 -38.38 -3.24 -1.13
C TYR A 272 -38.51 -4.74 -1.26
N LYS A 273 -38.17 -5.49 -0.20
CA LYS A 273 -38.20 -6.96 -0.17
C LYS A 273 -39.59 -7.53 -0.50
N LYS A 274 -40.68 -6.84 -0.11
CA LYS A 274 -42.06 -7.33 -0.35
C LYS A 274 -42.67 -6.93 -1.68
N LYS A 275 -42.34 -5.74 -2.20
CA LYS A 275 -43.06 -5.14 -3.34
C LYS A 275 -42.23 -5.11 -4.62
N TYR A 276 -40.91 -5.04 -4.50
CA TYR A 276 -40.01 -4.69 -5.59
C TYR A 276 -38.92 -5.73 -5.84
N GLN A 277 -38.38 -6.40 -4.81
CA GLN A 277 -37.23 -7.29 -4.95
C GLN A 277 -37.48 -8.44 -5.95
N ASP A 278 -38.65 -9.07 -5.92
CA ASP A 278 -39.00 -10.13 -6.89
C ASP A 278 -39.14 -9.61 -8.34
N LYS A 279 -39.37 -8.30 -8.53
CA LYS A 279 -39.57 -7.68 -9.85
C LYS A 279 -38.30 -7.05 -10.40
N GLN A 280 -37.46 -6.52 -9.51
CA GLN A 280 -36.29 -5.71 -9.84
C GLN A 280 -34.98 -6.48 -9.61
N HIS A 281 -35.02 -7.57 -8.86
CA HIS A 281 -33.88 -8.45 -8.56
C HIS A 281 -32.69 -7.72 -7.93
N GLY A 282 -32.92 -6.60 -7.26
CA GLY A 282 -31.88 -5.84 -6.57
C GLY A 282 -31.73 -6.19 -5.09
N PHE A 283 -30.84 -5.47 -4.44
CA PHE A 283 -30.38 -5.64 -3.08
C PHE A 283 -30.52 -4.34 -2.30
N ILE A 284 -30.84 -4.43 -1.01
CA ILE A 284 -30.97 -3.27 -0.14
C ILE A 284 -30.07 -3.36 1.09
N GLY A 285 -29.33 -2.30 1.39
CA GLY A 285 -28.38 -2.23 2.48
C GLY A 285 -28.42 -0.90 3.22
N ILE A 286 -27.47 -0.75 4.15
CA ILE A 286 -27.23 0.46 4.94
C ILE A 286 -25.75 0.80 4.89
N ASN A 287 -25.40 2.08 4.91
CA ASN A 287 -24.02 2.53 4.95
C ASN A 287 -23.66 3.16 6.30
N ILE A 288 -22.52 2.78 6.85
CA ILE A 288 -22.03 3.24 8.15
C ILE A 288 -20.59 3.77 8.04
N PHE A 289 -20.25 4.75 8.87
CA PHE A 289 -18.86 5.16 9.03
C PHE A 289 -18.17 4.17 9.98
N ALA A 290 -17.14 3.50 9.51
CA ALA A 290 -16.42 2.48 10.23
C ALA A 290 -15.02 2.96 10.63
N TYR A 291 -14.87 3.43 11.88
CA TYR A 291 -13.55 3.58 12.46
C TYR A 291 -12.90 2.20 12.67
N TRP A 292 -11.59 2.12 12.47
CA TRP A 292 -10.83 1.04 13.08
C TRP A 292 -10.38 1.43 14.48
N PHE A 293 -10.78 0.66 15.48
CA PHE A 293 -10.39 0.90 16.87
C PHE A 293 -9.27 -0.04 17.26
N ALA A 294 -8.14 0.53 17.67
CA ALA A 294 -6.99 -0.18 18.21
C ALA A 294 -6.78 0.21 19.69
N PRO A 295 -6.36 -0.69 20.58
CA PRO A 295 -6.01 -0.30 21.94
C PRO A 295 -4.78 0.63 21.92
N LEU A 296 -4.73 1.60 22.83
CA LEU A 296 -3.56 2.46 23.00
C LEU A 296 -2.38 1.68 23.60
N THR A 297 -2.67 0.80 24.56
CA THR A 297 -1.69 -0.07 25.21
C THR A 297 -2.19 -1.51 25.24
N ASN A 298 -1.27 -2.49 25.41
CA ASN A 298 -1.64 -3.90 25.55
C ASN A 298 -2.21 -4.27 26.93
N THR A 299 -2.74 -3.29 27.68
CA THR A 299 -3.39 -3.54 28.96
C THR A 299 -4.76 -4.18 28.76
N THR A 300 -5.22 -4.96 29.74
CA THR A 300 -6.52 -5.64 29.63
C THR A 300 -7.65 -4.61 29.59
N GLU A 301 -7.48 -3.50 30.29
CA GLU A 301 -8.40 -2.37 30.35
C GLU A 301 -8.59 -1.72 28.99
N ASP A 302 -7.51 -1.37 28.28
CA ASP A 302 -7.58 -0.75 26.95
C ASP A 302 -8.15 -1.70 25.90
N ILE A 303 -7.88 -3.01 26.00
CA ILE A 303 -8.46 -4.03 25.11
C ILE A 303 -9.97 -4.13 25.32
N ILE A 304 -10.44 -4.19 26.57
CA ILE A 304 -11.88 -4.23 26.89
C ILE A 304 -12.55 -2.91 26.46
N ALA A 305 -11.89 -1.77 26.69
CA ALA A 305 -12.35 -0.46 26.24
C ALA A 305 -12.47 -0.38 24.71
N THR A 306 -11.54 -1.00 23.97
CA THR A 306 -11.58 -1.07 22.51
C THR A 306 -12.80 -1.82 22.01
N GLN A 307 -13.15 -2.96 22.64
CA GLN A 307 -14.38 -3.67 22.29
C GLN A 307 -15.63 -2.83 22.61
N ARG A 308 -15.65 -2.14 23.75
CA ARG A 308 -16.74 -1.23 24.10
C ARG A 308 -16.89 -0.10 23.09
N ALA A 309 -15.80 0.47 22.57
CA ALA A 309 -15.85 1.47 21.50
C ALA A 309 -16.45 0.88 20.21
N LYS A 310 -16.07 -0.35 19.83
CA LYS A 310 -16.68 -1.06 18.68
C LYS A 310 -18.18 -1.26 18.87
N ASP A 311 -18.62 -1.67 20.05
CA ASP A 311 -20.05 -1.86 20.35
C ASP A 311 -20.84 -0.54 20.25
N PHE A 312 -20.28 0.57 20.70
CA PHE A 312 -20.94 1.88 20.63
C PHE A 312 -20.96 2.47 19.21
N TYR A 313 -19.84 2.45 18.49
CA TYR A 313 -19.74 3.15 17.20
C TYR A 313 -20.16 2.29 16.00
N LEU A 314 -20.02 0.96 16.08
CA LEU A 314 -20.45 0.02 15.04
C LEU A 314 -21.69 -0.75 15.50
N GLY A 315 -21.60 -1.41 16.66
CA GLY A 315 -22.65 -2.30 17.17
C GLY A 315 -23.98 -1.61 17.41
N TRP A 316 -23.99 -0.32 17.80
CA TRP A 316 -25.21 0.46 18.01
C TRP A 316 -26.15 0.45 16.80
N PHE A 317 -25.61 0.47 15.57
CA PHE A 317 -26.40 0.38 14.36
C PHE A 317 -26.44 -1.04 13.77
N LEU A 318 -25.36 -1.81 13.86
CA LEU A 318 -25.26 -3.12 13.21
C LEU A 318 -25.91 -4.26 14.00
N ASP A 319 -25.75 -4.31 15.32
CA ASP A 319 -26.28 -5.40 16.14
C ASP A 319 -27.82 -5.49 16.08
N PRO A 320 -28.58 -4.38 16.05
CA PRO A 320 -30.03 -4.46 15.83
C PRO A 320 -30.41 -5.14 14.51
N LEU A 321 -29.58 -4.98 13.46
CA LEU A 321 -29.84 -5.56 12.15
C LEU A 321 -29.55 -7.07 12.11
N VAL A 322 -28.69 -7.57 13.00
CA VAL A 322 -28.32 -8.99 13.07
C VAL A 322 -29.06 -9.73 14.19
N SER A 323 -29.08 -9.16 15.39
CA SER A 323 -29.66 -9.77 16.59
C SER A 323 -31.13 -9.38 16.79
N GLY A 324 -31.53 -8.17 16.37
CA GLY A 324 -32.84 -7.57 16.62
C GLY A 324 -32.90 -6.64 17.85
N ASP A 325 -31.79 -6.42 18.54
CA ASP A 325 -31.69 -5.53 19.70
C ASP A 325 -30.33 -4.82 19.76
N TYR A 326 -30.21 -3.81 20.63
CA TYR A 326 -28.95 -3.08 20.85
C TYR A 326 -27.93 -3.88 21.67
N PRO A 327 -26.62 -3.58 21.54
CA PRO A 327 -25.59 -4.21 22.37
C PRO A 327 -25.84 -4.01 23.87
N GLU A 328 -25.59 -5.05 24.67
CA GLU A 328 -25.86 -5.02 26.13
C GLU A 328 -25.10 -3.90 26.84
N ILE A 329 -23.86 -3.63 26.45
CA ILE A 329 -23.06 -2.57 27.07
C ILE A 329 -23.63 -1.17 26.77
N VAL A 330 -24.19 -0.96 25.57
CA VAL A 330 -24.85 0.30 25.19
C VAL A 330 -26.11 0.48 26.03
N LYS A 331 -26.95 -0.57 26.15
CA LYS A 331 -28.15 -0.55 26.99
C LYS A 331 -27.82 -0.29 28.46
N LYS A 332 -26.79 -0.95 29.00
CA LYS A 332 -26.32 -0.78 30.38
C LYS A 332 -25.91 0.67 30.65
N ASN A 333 -25.11 1.26 29.78
CA ASN A 333 -24.52 2.57 30.02
C ASN A 333 -25.51 3.71 29.71
N ALA A 334 -26.27 3.62 28.61
CA ALA A 334 -27.28 4.61 28.24
C ALA A 334 -28.53 4.54 29.15
N GLY A 335 -28.88 3.35 29.65
CA GLY A 335 -30.04 3.13 30.50
C GLY A 335 -31.35 3.48 29.80
N ALA A 336 -32.26 4.16 30.49
CA ALA A 336 -33.56 4.55 29.94
C ALA A 336 -33.49 5.58 28.78
N ARG A 337 -32.30 6.12 28.47
CA ARG A 337 -32.10 7.09 27.38
C ARG A 337 -32.05 6.45 25.99
N ILE A 338 -31.68 5.16 25.90
CA ILE A 338 -31.79 4.42 24.65
C ILE A 338 -33.19 3.78 24.54
N PRO A 339 -33.95 4.04 23.46
CA PRO A 339 -35.26 3.41 23.29
C PRO A 339 -35.15 1.89 23.17
N ALA A 340 -36.15 1.17 23.68
CA ALA A 340 -36.24 -0.27 23.51
C ALA A 340 -37.05 -0.64 22.25
N PHE A 341 -36.58 -1.60 21.47
CA PHE A 341 -37.38 -2.15 20.38
C PHE A 341 -38.55 -2.96 20.94
N THR A 342 -39.77 -2.67 20.46
CA THR A 342 -40.90 -3.58 20.68
C THR A 342 -40.65 -4.90 19.97
N LYS A 343 -41.35 -5.98 20.38
CA LYS A 343 -41.27 -7.29 19.71
C LYS A 343 -41.52 -7.23 18.20
N ASN A 344 -42.39 -6.31 17.77
CA ASN A 344 -42.71 -6.13 16.35
C ASN A 344 -41.61 -5.36 15.61
N GLU A 345 -40.97 -4.39 16.25
CA GLU A 345 -39.86 -3.64 15.65
C GLU A 345 -38.60 -4.48 15.58
N CYS A 346 -38.28 -5.24 16.63
CA CYS A 346 -37.19 -6.23 16.64
C CYS A 346 -37.27 -7.15 15.42
N LYS A 347 -38.46 -7.72 15.14
CA LYS A 347 -38.70 -8.57 13.97
C LYS A 347 -38.55 -7.84 12.62
N GLN A 348 -38.74 -6.53 12.59
CA GLN A 348 -38.63 -5.74 11.37
C GLN A 348 -37.19 -5.31 11.11
N VAL A 349 -36.44 -4.96 12.14
CA VAL A 349 -35.05 -4.48 12.03
C VAL A 349 -34.10 -5.66 11.78
N LYS A 350 -34.33 -6.80 12.45
CA LYS A 350 -33.53 -8.02 12.24
C LYS A 350 -33.64 -8.51 10.80
N GLY A 351 -32.51 -8.66 10.12
CA GLY A 351 -32.41 -9.13 8.73
C GLY A 351 -32.87 -8.12 7.68
N SER A 352 -32.95 -6.83 8.04
CA SER A 352 -33.41 -5.77 7.13
C SER A 352 -32.38 -5.30 6.11
N LEU A 353 -31.29 -6.04 5.90
CA LEU A 353 -30.26 -5.76 4.90
C LEU A 353 -29.90 -7.01 4.09
N ASP A 354 -29.34 -6.79 2.91
CA ASP A 354 -28.75 -7.81 2.04
C ASP A 354 -27.21 -7.62 1.95
N PHE A 355 -26.71 -6.42 2.22
CA PHE A 355 -25.29 -6.06 2.27
C PHE A 355 -25.04 -4.89 3.24
N ILE A 356 -23.77 -4.66 3.59
CA ILE A 356 -23.35 -3.50 4.40
C ILE A 356 -22.43 -2.61 3.57
N GLY A 357 -22.76 -1.32 3.52
CA GLY A 357 -21.86 -0.28 3.03
C GLY A 357 -20.96 0.21 4.16
N ILE A 358 -19.68 0.45 3.87
CA ILE A 358 -18.75 1.08 4.82
C ILE A 358 -18.07 2.31 4.22
N ASN A 359 -17.96 3.34 5.05
CA ASN A 359 -17.11 4.51 4.84
C ASN A 359 -15.95 4.42 5.81
N HIS A 360 -14.71 4.55 5.32
CA HIS A 360 -13.54 4.34 6.17
C HIS A 360 -12.41 5.30 5.82
N TYR A 361 -11.83 5.95 6.83
CA TYR A 361 -10.74 6.90 6.67
C TYR A 361 -9.68 6.86 7.78
N LEU A 362 -10.02 6.32 8.96
CA LEU A 362 -9.30 6.59 10.20
C LEU A 362 -9.11 5.34 11.07
N VAL A 363 -7.94 5.25 11.68
CA VAL A 363 -7.69 4.44 12.87
C VAL A 363 -7.71 5.35 14.10
N VAL A 364 -8.35 4.87 15.16
CA VAL A 364 -8.45 5.56 16.45
C VAL A 364 -7.91 4.66 17.55
N HIS A 365 -6.96 5.18 18.33
CA HIS A 365 -6.43 4.50 19.50
C HIS A 365 -7.32 4.75 20.72
N ILE A 366 -7.64 3.68 21.44
CA ILE A 366 -8.59 3.69 22.56
C ILE A 366 -7.85 3.48 23.88
N LYS A 367 -8.09 4.39 24.82
CA LYS A 367 -7.66 4.27 26.21
C LYS A 367 -8.87 4.16 27.13
N ASP A 368 -8.83 3.24 28.09
CA ASP A 368 -9.89 3.11 29.09
C ASP A 368 -10.00 4.36 29.96
N ASN A 369 -11.22 4.86 30.14
CA ASN A 369 -11.49 6.01 31.01
C ASN A 369 -12.84 5.85 31.74
N PRO A 370 -12.87 5.05 32.82
CA PRO A 370 -14.10 4.76 33.55
C PRO A 370 -14.61 5.95 34.36
N GLU A 371 -13.79 6.99 34.59
CA GLU A 371 -14.22 8.21 35.29
C GLU A 371 -15.35 8.94 34.53
N LYS A 372 -15.37 8.85 33.19
CA LYS A 372 -16.45 9.41 32.37
C LYS A 372 -17.82 8.77 32.64
N LEU A 373 -17.84 7.56 33.20
CA LEU A 373 -19.09 6.87 33.56
C LEU A 373 -19.63 7.29 34.93
N LYS A 374 -18.85 8.02 35.73
CA LYS A 374 -19.23 8.45 37.09
C LYS A 374 -19.97 9.78 37.14
N THR A 375 -20.08 10.50 36.02
CA THR A 375 -20.78 11.79 35.98
C THR A 375 -22.29 11.60 35.86
N ASP A 376 -23.06 12.43 36.58
CA ASP A 376 -24.53 12.37 36.57
C ASP A 376 -25.12 12.81 35.22
N GLN A 377 -24.48 13.77 34.55
CA GLN A 377 -24.78 14.18 33.18
C GLN A 377 -23.79 13.50 32.22
N ARG A 378 -24.30 12.75 31.24
CA ARG A 378 -23.52 12.04 30.22
C ARG A 378 -24.13 12.23 28.84
N ASN A 379 -23.29 12.45 27.84
CA ASN A 379 -23.66 12.32 26.44
C ASN A 379 -23.18 10.98 25.87
N PHE A 380 -23.36 10.76 24.57
CA PHE A 380 -22.97 9.51 23.92
C PHE A 380 -21.48 9.18 24.16
N ALA A 381 -20.59 10.15 23.95
CA ALA A 381 -19.15 9.97 24.14
C ALA A 381 -18.77 9.59 25.58
N ALA A 382 -19.42 10.21 26.58
CA ALA A 382 -19.22 9.85 27.98
C ALA A 382 -19.74 8.44 28.31
N ASP A 383 -20.83 8.01 27.69
CA ASP A 383 -21.37 6.65 27.85
C ASP A 383 -20.46 5.55 27.30
N VAL A 384 -19.60 5.87 26.34
CA VAL A 384 -18.56 4.94 25.87
C VAL A 384 -17.52 4.70 26.96
N GLY A 385 -17.20 5.70 27.78
CA GLY A 385 -16.24 5.57 28.89
C GLY A 385 -14.79 5.34 28.43
N VAL A 386 -14.37 6.02 27.35
CA VAL A 386 -13.02 5.90 26.77
C VAL A 386 -12.47 7.26 26.35
N ASP A 387 -11.15 7.36 26.21
CA ASP A 387 -10.48 8.42 25.47
C ASP A 387 -10.13 7.94 24.06
N MET A 388 -10.51 8.73 23.06
CA MET A 388 -10.24 8.47 21.65
C MET A 388 -9.07 9.34 21.18
N ILE A 389 -8.00 8.69 20.73
CA ILE A 389 -6.79 9.34 20.25
C ILE A 389 -6.71 9.12 18.75
N TYR A 390 -6.94 10.20 18.00
CA TYR A 390 -6.93 10.18 16.54
C TYR A 390 -5.49 10.26 16.02
N ALA A 391 -5.11 9.32 15.16
CA ALA A 391 -3.89 9.43 14.39
C ALA A 391 -4.14 10.38 13.20
N LEU A 392 -3.83 11.66 13.36
CA LEU A 392 -3.94 12.69 12.31
C LEU A 392 -2.54 13.13 11.83
N GLY A 393 -2.41 13.45 10.54
CA GLY A 393 -1.17 13.99 9.99
C GLY A 393 -0.90 15.45 10.41
N PRO A 394 0.29 16.01 10.09
CA PRO A 394 0.74 17.35 10.52
C PRO A 394 -0.17 18.54 10.14
N SER A 395 -1.15 18.32 9.26
CA SER A 395 -2.10 19.35 8.80
C SER A 395 -3.56 18.90 8.93
N GLY A 396 -3.86 17.95 9.82
CA GLY A 396 -5.21 17.42 10.01
C GLY A 396 -5.67 16.43 8.93
N GLN A 397 -4.85 16.15 7.93
CA GLN A 397 -5.16 15.17 6.89
C GLN A 397 -5.16 13.74 7.43
N PHE A 398 -6.03 12.89 6.86
CA PHE A 398 -6.04 11.46 7.15
C PHE A 398 -4.72 10.81 6.75
N PRO A 399 -4.01 10.13 7.66
CA PRO A 399 -2.79 9.40 7.34
C PRO A 399 -3.10 8.12 6.53
N VAL A 400 -2.05 7.57 5.90
CA VAL A 400 -2.14 6.35 5.10
C VAL A 400 -1.99 5.15 6.03
N MET A 401 -3.12 4.53 6.43
CA MET A 401 -3.15 3.39 7.35
C MET A 401 -4.05 2.25 6.82
N PRO A 402 -3.65 1.57 5.74
CA PRO A 402 -4.50 0.59 5.06
C PRO A 402 -4.86 -0.63 5.92
N TRP A 403 -4.03 -0.97 6.91
CA TRP A 403 -4.33 -2.02 7.90
C TRP A 403 -5.59 -1.73 8.72
N GLY A 404 -6.01 -0.46 8.83
CA GLY A 404 -7.27 -0.08 9.46
C GLY A 404 -8.48 -0.63 8.70
N LEU A 405 -8.50 -0.47 7.37
CA LEU A 405 -9.57 -1.02 6.53
C LEU A 405 -9.57 -2.54 6.58
N GLN A 406 -8.39 -3.17 6.53
CA GLN A 406 -8.25 -4.61 6.68
C GLN A 406 -8.86 -5.08 8.01
N GLY A 407 -8.50 -4.42 9.12
CA GLY A 407 -9.04 -4.74 10.44
C GLY A 407 -10.56 -4.62 10.51
N VAL A 408 -11.14 -3.56 9.91
CA VAL A 408 -12.61 -3.40 9.82
C VAL A 408 -13.23 -4.60 9.09
N LEU A 409 -12.70 -4.96 7.93
CA LEU A 409 -13.23 -6.06 7.12
C LEU A 409 -13.10 -7.43 7.82
N GLU A 410 -12.00 -7.66 8.53
CA GLU A 410 -11.79 -8.86 9.35
C GLU A 410 -12.74 -8.91 10.55
N TYR A 411 -12.98 -7.78 11.21
CA TYR A 411 -13.94 -7.70 12.30
C TYR A 411 -15.36 -8.03 11.82
N PHE A 412 -15.78 -7.51 10.66
CA PHE A 412 -17.12 -7.79 10.13
C PHE A 412 -17.24 -9.25 9.68
N LYS A 413 -16.17 -9.82 9.12
CA LYS A 413 -16.08 -11.25 8.83
C LYS A 413 -16.34 -12.09 10.08
N GLN A 414 -15.64 -11.78 11.18
CA GLN A 414 -15.68 -12.58 12.40
C GLN A 414 -16.97 -12.37 13.21
N VAL A 415 -17.43 -11.13 13.36
CA VAL A 415 -18.51 -10.77 14.30
C VAL A 415 -19.89 -10.83 13.64
N TYR A 416 -20.00 -10.46 12.35
CA TYR A 416 -21.28 -10.38 11.65
C TYR A 416 -21.50 -11.52 10.64
N GLY A 417 -20.65 -12.55 10.66
CA GLY A 417 -20.80 -13.73 9.80
C GLY A 417 -20.47 -13.46 8.32
N ASN A 418 -19.52 -12.56 8.07
CA ASN A 418 -18.99 -12.25 6.73
C ASN A 418 -20.04 -11.82 5.70
N PRO A 419 -20.87 -10.80 6.01
CA PRO A 419 -21.87 -10.30 5.07
C PRO A 419 -21.20 -9.68 3.83
N PRO A 420 -21.91 -9.55 2.70
CA PRO A 420 -21.41 -8.78 1.56
C PRO A 420 -21.11 -7.34 1.99
N ILE A 421 -19.88 -6.86 1.74
CA ILE A 421 -19.45 -5.50 2.11
C ILE A 421 -19.10 -4.70 0.86
N TYR A 422 -19.57 -3.46 0.79
CA TYR A 422 -19.15 -2.50 -0.23
C TYR A 422 -18.48 -1.31 0.45
N ILE A 423 -17.26 -0.99 0.05
CA ILE A 423 -16.56 0.22 0.50
C ILE A 423 -17.15 1.36 -0.31
N HIS A 424 -18.16 2.04 0.23
CA HIS A 424 -18.83 3.13 -0.49
C HIS A 424 -18.05 4.43 -0.47
N GLU A 425 -17.17 4.61 0.52
CA GLU A 425 -16.41 5.84 0.66
C GLU A 425 -15.03 5.59 1.27
N ASN A 426 -14.00 5.90 0.49
CA ASN A 426 -12.62 6.01 0.94
C ASN A 426 -11.88 6.99 0.02
N GLY A 427 -10.98 7.80 0.58
CA GLY A 427 -10.24 8.79 -0.21
C GLY A 427 -9.32 9.68 0.60
N LYS A 428 -8.53 10.48 -0.12
CA LYS A 428 -7.60 11.44 0.46
C LYS A 428 -8.07 12.86 0.23
N GLN A 429 -8.29 13.57 1.34
CA GLN A 429 -8.54 15.01 1.33
C GLN A 429 -7.30 15.76 0.86
N MET A 430 -7.50 16.68 -0.08
CA MET A 430 -6.48 17.59 -0.59
C MET A 430 -7.01 19.02 -0.52
N LYS A 431 -6.14 20.00 -0.24
CA LYS A 431 -6.52 21.41 -0.34
C LYS A 431 -6.88 21.76 -1.78
N ARG A 432 -7.99 22.49 -1.97
CA ARG A 432 -8.43 22.95 -3.30
C ARG A 432 -7.39 23.86 -3.96
N ASN A 433 -7.31 23.83 -5.29
CA ASN A 433 -6.40 24.65 -6.14
C ASN A 433 -4.89 24.39 -5.96
N THR A 434 -4.48 23.26 -5.37
CA THR A 434 -3.06 22.95 -5.17
C THR A 434 -2.36 22.46 -6.44
N THR A 435 -2.94 21.50 -7.17
CA THR A 435 -2.47 21.01 -8.48
C THR A 435 -3.43 19.94 -9.03
N LEU A 436 -3.50 19.75 -10.35
CA LEU A 436 -4.15 18.57 -10.95
C LEU A 436 -3.33 17.29 -10.74
N ASN A 437 -2.04 17.41 -10.39
CA ASN A 437 -1.15 16.29 -10.11
C ASN A 437 -1.17 15.93 -8.61
N ASP A 438 -2.18 15.17 -8.19
CA ASP A 438 -2.52 14.86 -6.80
C ASP A 438 -1.91 13.53 -6.29
N THR A 439 -0.59 13.36 -6.41
CA THR A 439 0.12 12.10 -6.10
C THR A 439 -0.17 11.53 -4.71
N ALA A 440 -0.34 12.37 -3.68
CA ALA A 440 -0.69 11.91 -2.33
C ALA A 440 -2.04 11.17 -2.27
N ARG A 441 -2.99 11.50 -3.17
CA ARG A 441 -4.25 10.77 -3.30
C ARG A 441 -4.06 9.44 -3.99
N VAL A 442 -3.18 9.39 -5.00
CA VAL A 442 -2.81 8.14 -5.69
C VAL A 442 -2.21 7.15 -4.68
N GLU A 443 -1.21 7.58 -3.92
CA GLU A 443 -0.53 6.76 -2.89
C GLU A 443 -1.51 6.26 -1.83
N TYR A 444 -2.42 7.12 -1.35
CA TYR A 444 -3.44 6.74 -0.38
C TYR A 444 -4.37 5.65 -0.95
N ILE A 445 -4.94 5.86 -2.14
CA ILE A 445 -5.86 4.89 -2.74
C ILE A 445 -5.15 3.56 -3.03
N GLN A 446 -3.92 3.58 -3.52
CA GLN A 446 -3.12 2.37 -3.75
C GLN A 446 -2.92 1.57 -2.46
N ALA A 447 -2.51 2.24 -1.38
CA ALA A 447 -2.32 1.58 -0.08
C ALA A 447 -3.61 0.92 0.42
N TYR A 448 -4.75 1.62 0.37
CA TYR A 448 -6.03 1.09 0.83
C TYR A 448 -6.59 -0.03 -0.06
N MET A 449 -6.33 0.02 -1.38
CA MET A 449 -6.62 -1.11 -2.27
C MET A 449 -5.78 -2.35 -1.91
N GLY A 450 -4.52 -2.18 -1.52
CA GLY A 450 -3.68 -3.27 -1.00
C GLY A 450 -4.28 -3.90 0.26
N GLY A 451 -4.63 -3.09 1.26
CA GLY A 451 -5.26 -3.60 2.50
C GLY A 451 -6.62 -4.27 2.28
N LEU A 452 -7.41 -3.77 1.32
CA LEU A 452 -8.65 -4.41 0.89
C LEU A 452 -8.39 -5.78 0.24
N LEU A 453 -7.38 -5.86 -0.62
CA LEU A 453 -7.02 -7.09 -1.30
C LEU A 453 -6.55 -8.16 -0.30
N ASP A 454 -5.76 -7.76 0.70
CA ASP A 454 -5.34 -8.64 1.79
C ASP A 454 -6.54 -9.14 2.61
N ALA A 455 -7.53 -8.28 2.87
CA ALA A 455 -8.76 -8.70 3.54
C ALA A 455 -9.59 -9.70 2.70
N ILE A 456 -9.71 -9.46 1.38
CA ILE A 456 -10.40 -10.38 0.44
C ILE A 456 -9.68 -11.72 0.37
N ARG A 457 -8.35 -11.72 0.28
CA ARG A 457 -7.50 -12.92 0.32
C ARG A 457 -7.67 -13.67 1.64
N ASN A 458 -7.86 -12.95 2.75
CA ASN A 458 -8.22 -13.51 4.05
C ASN A 458 -9.72 -13.92 4.15
N GLY A 459 -10.44 -14.02 3.03
CA GLY A 459 -11.82 -14.50 2.97
C GLY A 459 -12.88 -13.47 3.32
N SER A 460 -12.55 -12.17 3.39
CA SER A 460 -13.56 -11.11 3.50
C SER A 460 -14.50 -11.13 2.29
N ASN A 461 -15.80 -11.01 2.55
CA ASN A 461 -16.84 -10.94 1.53
C ASN A 461 -17.02 -9.49 1.01
N ALA A 462 -15.91 -8.76 0.83
CA ALA A 462 -15.94 -7.46 0.18
C ALA A 462 -16.22 -7.62 -1.31
N ARG A 463 -17.20 -6.86 -1.82
CA ARG A 463 -17.76 -6.97 -3.17
C ARG A 463 -17.59 -5.71 -4.00
N GLY A 464 -17.15 -4.60 -3.43
CA GLY A 464 -16.84 -3.43 -4.24
C GLY A 464 -16.12 -2.31 -3.50
N TYR A 465 -15.54 -1.40 -4.29
CA TYR A 465 -14.78 -0.25 -3.83
C TYR A 465 -15.13 1.00 -4.64
N PHE A 466 -15.56 2.03 -3.94
CA PHE A 466 -16.03 3.30 -4.48
C PHE A 466 -15.14 4.41 -3.93
N ILE A 467 -14.42 5.07 -4.83
CA ILE A 467 -13.52 6.15 -4.46
C ILE A 467 -14.34 7.39 -4.16
N TRP A 468 -14.07 8.00 -3.00
CA TRP A 468 -14.60 9.31 -2.68
C TRP A 468 -13.58 10.39 -3.01
N SER A 469 -13.90 11.35 -3.88
CA SER A 469 -15.16 11.53 -4.62
C SER A 469 -14.91 11.55 -6.12
N PHE A 470 -15.96 11.41 -6.92
CA PHE A 470 -15.81 11.46 -8.38
C PHE A 470 -15.44 12.88 -8.85
N LEU A 471 -16.10 13.90 -8.33
CA LEU A 471 -15.86 15.32 -8.63
C LEU A 471 -15.52 16.08 -7.36
N ASP A 472 -14.82 17.21 -7.49
CA ASP A 472 -14.74 18.16 -6.39
C ASP A 472 -16.14 18.67 -6.05
N VAL A 473 -16.55 18.49 -4.79
CA VAL A 473 -17.87 18.85 -4.28
C VAL A 473 -17.77 19.90 -3.18
N LEU A 474 -18.92 20.36 -2.70
CA LEU A 474 -19.00 21.11 -1.46
C LEU A 474 -18.78 20.14 -0.29
N GLU A 475 -17.63 20.22 0.38
CA GLU A 475 -17.23 19.35 1.48
C GLU A 475 -17.86 19.78 2.81
N VAL A 476 -19.15 20.13 2.78
CA VAL A 476 -20.07 20.48 3.88
C VAL A 476 -19.47 21.34 5.01
N THR A 477 -18.60 20.79 5.85
CA THR A 477 -17.92 21.47 6.97
C THR A 477 -16.72 22.30 6.54
N ASP A 478 -16.01 21.88 5.50
CA ASP A 478 -14.83 22.57 4.96
C ASP A 478 -15.17 23.48 3.77
N GLY A 479 -16.46 23.57 3.43
CA GLY A 479 -16.94 24.33 2.29
C GLY A 479 -16.25 23.90 1.00
N TYR A 480 -15.59 24.85 0.33
CA TYR A 480 -14.79 24.60 -0.87
C TYR A 480 -13.28 24.70 -0.60
N GLU A 481 -12.82 24.67 0.64
CA GLU A 481 -11.39 24.76 0.95
C GLU A 481 -10.67 23.43 0.69
N SER A 482 -11.41 22.32 0.82
CA SER A 482 -10.94 20.95 0.66
C SER A 482 -11.55 20.28 -0.57
N SER A 483 -10.91 19.21 -1.03
CA SER A 483 -11.35 18.43 -2.20
C SER A 483 -10.98 16.96 -2.06
N PHE A 484 -11.91 16.07 -2.42
CA PHE A 484 -11.68 14.63 -2.58
C PHE A 484 -11.75 14.17 -4.04
N GLY A 485 -12.24 15.02 -4.94
CA GLY A 485 -12.62 14.66 -6.30
C GLY A 485 -11.49 14.14 -7.17
N LEU A 486 -11.77 13.14 -8.00
CA LEU A 486 -10.91 12.69 -9.11
C LEU A 486 -10.88 13.70 -10.26
N TYR A 487 -11.92 14.52 -10.38
CA TYR A 487 -11.97 15.66 -11.28
C TYR A 487 -12.01 16.95 -10.50
N TYR A 488 -11.12 17.86 -10.86
CA TYR A 488 -11.19 19.25 -10.44
C TYR A 488 -12.39 19.92 -11.10
N VAL A 489 -13.17 20.66 -10.31
CA VAL A 489 -14.26 21.50 -10.82
C VAL A 489 -13.83 22.95 -10.68
N ASP A 490 -13.72 23.65 -11.79
CA ASP A 490 -13.45 25.08 -11.83
C ASP A 490 -14.73 25.84 -11.46
N LEU A 491 -14.73 26.55 -10.33
CA LEU A 491 -15.90 27.34 -9.89
C LEU A 491 -15.90 28.75 -10.47
N ASP A 492 -14.77 29.19 -11.01
CA ASP A 492 -14.63 30.51 -11.62
C ASP A 492 -15.06 30.46 -13.10
N ASP A 493 -15.03 29.27 -13.72
CA ASP A 493 -15.63 29.03 -15.03
C ASP A 493 -17.16 28.93 -14.92
N PRO A 494 -17.95 29.77 -15.63
CA PRO A 494 -19.41 29.75 -15.57
C PRO A 494 -20.02 28.42 -16.06
N ASP A 495 -19.30 27.63 -16.85
CA ASP A 495 -19.71 26.30 -17.31
C ASP A 495 -19.35 25.18 -16.30
N LEU A 496 -18.70 25.53 -15.19
CA LEU A 496 -18.18 24.63 -14.16
C LEU A 496 -17.33 23.50 -14.75
N LYS A 497 -16.36 23.85 -15.60
CA LYS A 497 -15.58 22.85 -16.34
C LYS A 497 -14.87 21.88 -15.41
N ARG A 498 -14.80 20.62 -15.87
CA ARG A 498 -14.19 19.50 -15.14
C ARG A 498 -12.85 19.15 -15.76
N TYR A 499 -11.82 19.05 -14.94
CA TYR A 499 -10.48 18.69 -15.36
C TYR A 499 -10.05 17.41 -14.63
N PRO A 500 -9.68 16.33 -15.34
CA PRO A 500 -9.21 15.11 -14.68
C PRO A 500 -7.92 15.38 -13.92
N LYS A 501 -7.83 14.87 -12.69
CA LYS A 501 -6.60 14.89 -11.88
C LYS A 501 -5.70 13.68 -12.20
N ALA A 502 -4.51 13.62 -11.62
CA ALA A 502 -3.50 12.61 -11.94
C ALA A 502 -4.04 11.19 -11.86
N LEU A 503 -4.80 10.84 -10.80
CA LEU A 503 -5.38 9.50 -10.68
C LEU A 503 -6.25 9.09 -11.89
N CYS A 504 -6.97 10.01 -12.52
CA CYS A 504 -7.77 9.71 -13.71
C CYS A 504 -6.95 9.71 -15.01
N THR A 505 -5.92 10.55 -15.12
CA THR A 505 -5.05 10.59 -16.33
C THR A 505 -4.06 9.41 -16.38
N LEU A 506 -3.82 8.77 -15.24
CA LEU A 506 -2.98 7.60 -15.02
C LEU A 506 -3.49 6.28 -15.62
N GLY A 507 -4.72 6.23 -16.14
CA GLY A 507 -5.28 5.10 -16.89
C GLY A 507 -5.11 3.73 -16.23
N LEU A 508 -6.16 3.21 -15.59
CA LEU A 508 -6.32 1.75 -15.39
C LEU A 508 -6.35 1.04 -16.74
N THR A 509 -5.17 0.78 -17.31
CA THR A 509 -5.03 0.22 -18.66
C THR A 509 -5.58 -1.21 -18.73
N PRO A 510 -6.32 -1.58 -19.78
CA PRO A 510 -6.81 -2.94 -19.97
C PRO A 510 -5.72 -3.84 -20.55
N ILE A 511 -5.32 -4.88 -19.81
CA ILE A 511 -4.58 -6.01 -20.39
C ILE A 511 -5.60 -6.89 -21.12
N HIS A 512 -5.47 -6.96 -22.45
CA HIS A 512 -6.33 -7.68 -23.38
C HIS A 512 -6.35 -9.20 -23.11
N PRO A 513 -7.46 -9.92 -23.37
CA PRO A 513 -7.66 -11.30 -22.93
C PRO A 513 -7.14 -12.29 -23.98
N SER A 514 -6.13 -13.10 -23.63
CA SER A 514 -5.82 -14.33 -24.39
C SER A 514 -5.08 -15.38 -23.55
N SER A 515 -5.62 -15.74 -22.39
CA SER A 515 -5.18 -16.96 -21.67
C SER A 515 -6.16 -17.44 -20.60
N ALA A 516 -7.45 -17.12 -20.76
CA ALA A 516 -8.50 -17.65 -19.91
C ALA A 516 -8.92 -19.07 -20.36
N SER A 517 -8.16 -20.08 -19.97
CA SER A 517 -8.71 -21.45 -19.85
C SER A 517 -7.83 -22.32 -18.95
N ARG A 518 -8.05 -22.24 -17.64
CA ARG A 518 -8.06 -23.37 -16.67
C ARG A 518 -8.30 -22.82 -15.26
N PHE A 519 -9.51 -22.31 -15.04
CA PHE A 519 -10.03 -22.06 -13.69
C PHE A 519 -11.29 -22.91 -13.54
N GLN A 520 -11.14 -24.07 -12.90
CA GLN A 520 -12.19 -24.78 -12.16
C GLN A 520 -11.59 -26.08 -11.57
N GLN A 521 -10.82 -25.96 -10.49
CA GLN A 521 -10.99 -26.81 -9.30
C GLN A 521 -9.95 -26.52 -8.21
N LYS A 522 -10.45 -26.56 -6.97
CA LYS A 522 -9.78 -26.62 -5.66
C LYS A 522 -9.45 -25.31 -4.94
N PHE A 523 -10.49 -24.82 -4.28
CA PHE A 523 -10.48 -24.26 -2.94
C PHE A 523 -9.75 -25.18 -1.93
N ALA A 524 -8.77 -24.65 -1.18
CA ALA A 524 -8.45 -24.97 0.22
C ALA A 524 -7.22 -24.17 0.71
N THR A 525 -7.24 -23.82 2.01
CA THR A 525 -6.16 -23.34 2.92
C THR A 525 -5.77 -21.85 2.95
N GLU A 526 -5.89 -21.29 4.15
CA GLU A 526 -5.35 -20.02 4.67
C GLU A 526 -3.81 -19.98 4.50
N LEU A 527 -3.27 -18.78 4.21
CA LEU A 527 -1.84 -18.49 3.93
C LEU A 527 -1.26 -19.10 2.63
N ALA A 528 -1.99 -18.96 1.52
CA ALA A 528 -1.36 -19.09 0.20
C ALA A 528 -0.41 -17.89 -0.03
N LEU A 529 0.87 -18.15 -0.33
CA LEU A 529 1.78 -17.13 -0.84
C LEU A 529 1.09 -16.36 -1.99
N LYS A 530 1.28 -15.03 -2.08
CA LYS A 530 0.73 -14.21 -3.17
C LYS A 530 1.13 -14.71 -4.56
N PHE A 531 2.28 -15.38 -4.63
CA PHE A 531 2.84 -16.06 -5.78
C PHE A 531 3.57 -17.33 -5.31
N ILE A 532 3.71 -18.33 -6.16
CA ILE A 532 4.49 -19.53 -5.88
C ILE A 532 5.73 -19.58 -6.77
N ARG A 533 6.70 -20.43 -6.42
CA ARG A 533 7.92 -20.65 -7.20
C ARG A 533 7.64 -20.97 -8.69
N ASP A 534 6.50 -21.62 -8.96
CA ASP A 534 6.06 -22.03 -10.29
C ASP A 534 5.48 -20.88 -11.13
N ASP A 535 5.30 -19.70 -10.55
CA ASP A 535 4.94 -18.49 -11.31
C ASP A 535 6.13 -17.88 -12.06
N PHE A 536 7.36 -18.25 -11.69
CA PHE A 536 8.59 -17.85 -12.36
C PHE A 536 8.90 -18.80 -13.52
N PRO A 537 9.66 -18.35 -14.55
CA PRO A 537 10.16 -19.24 -15.58
C PRO A 537 10.89 -20.47 -15.01
N ASP A 538 10.74 -21.62 -15.67
CA ASP A 538 11.37 -22.88 -15.23
C ASP A 538 12.91 -22.77 -15.14
N ASP A 539 13.51 -21.93 -15.99
CA ASP A 539 14.95 -21.65 -16.02
C ASP A 539 15.38 -20.51 -15.07
N PHE A 540 14.44 -19.89 -14.35
CA PHE A 540 14.76 -18.85 -13.38
C PHE A 540 15.45 -19.45 -12.16
N ILE A 541 16.57 -18.84 -11.73
CA ILE A 541 17.41 -19.37 -10.65
C ILE A 541 17.13 -18.65 -9.34
N PHE A 542 16.87 -19.41 -8.28
CA PHE A 542 16.85 -18.90 -6.91
C PHE A 542 18.06 -19.37 -6.12
N GLY A 543 18.76 -18.44 -5.49
CA GLY A 543 19.97 -18.73 -4.73
C GLY A 543 20.16 -17.84 -3.52
N ALA A 544 21.32 -18.00 -2.90
CA ALA A 544 21.79 -17.11 -1.84
C ALA A 544 23.28 -16.79 -2.04
N GLY A 545 23.73 -15.68 -1.46
CA GLY A 545 25.09 -15.18 -1.62
C GLY A 545 25.90 -15.12 -0.33
N THR A 546 27.23 -15.20 -0.46
CA THR A 546 28.24 -14.79 0.53
C THR A 546 29.47 -14.19 -0.16
N SER A 547 30.40 -13.66 0.64
CA SER A 547 31.74 -13.26 0.17
C SER A 547 32.84 -13.87 1.04
N ALA A 548 33.99 -14.14 0.42
CA ALA A 548 35.10 -14.87 1.03
C ALA A 548 35.55 -14.27 2.36
N TYR A 549 35.88 -12.97 2.38
CA TYR A 549 36.37 -12.32 3.60
C TYR A 549 35.32 -12.29 4.72
N GLN A 550 34.03 -12.25 4.38
CA GLN A 550 32.96 -12.16 5.36
C GLN A 550 32.57 -13.51 5.99
N VAL A 551 32.92 -14.66 5.36
CA VAL A 551 32.51 -16.00 5.83
C VAL A 551 33.63 -17.00 6.05
N GLU A 552 34.74 -16.93 5.31
CA GLU A 552 35.72 -18.01 5.28
C GLU A 552 36.45 -18.18 6.61
N GLY A 553 36.92 -17.07 7.20
CA GLY A 553 37.86 -17.15 8.31
C GLY A 553 39.20 -17.70 7.89
N ALA A 554 39.89 -18.36 8.82
CA ALA A 554 41.18 -19.00 8.60
C ALA A 554 42.18 -18.06 7.90
N ALA A 555 42.21 -16.79 8.35
CA ALA A 555 42.90 -15.71 7.65
C ALA A 555 44.41 -15.94 7.46
N ASN A 556 45.04 -16.64 8.41
CA ASN A 556 46.49 -16.92 8.40
C ASN A 556 46.80 -18.44 8.33
N GLN A 557 45.88 -19.25 7.80
CA GLN A 557 46.07 -20.69 7.70
C GLN A 557 46.41 -21.13 6.27
N ASP A 558 47.05 -22.31 6.15
CA ASP A 558 47.24 -23.02 4.89
C ASP A 558 47.87 -22.17 3.76
N GLY A 559 48.74 -21.22 4.13
CA GLY A 559 49.50 -20.41 3.18
C GLY A 559 48.73 -19.23 2.57
N ARG A 560 47.52 -18.88 3.06
CA ARG A 560 46.88 -17.60 2.73
C ARG A 560 47.74 -16.43 3.21
N SER A 561 47.86 -15.38 2.41
CA SER A 561 48.48 -14.12 2.82
C SER A 561 47.41 -13.07 3.20
N PRO A 562 47.82 -11.99 3.90
CA PRO A 562 46.92 -10.88 4.19
C PRO A 562 46.35 -10.22 2.93
N SER A 563 45.06 -9.92 2.97
CA SER A 563 44.37 -9.01 2.08
C SER A 563 44.38 -7.58 2.62
N THR A 564 43.92 -6.63 1.82
CA THR A 564 43.69 -5.24 2.23
C THR A 564 42.73 -5.11 3.40
N TRP A 565 41.80 -6.05 3.55
CA TRP A 565 40.93 -6.08 4.70
C TRP A 565 41.65 -6.51 5.98
N ASP A 566 42.52 -7.53 5.93
CA ASP A 566 43.29 -8.00 7.10
C ASP A 566 44.17 -6.86 7.66
N ALA A 567 44.84 -6.11 6.76
CA ALA A 567 45.65 -4.96 7.14
C ALA A 567 44.81 -3.81 7.71
N PHE A 568 43.64 -3.56 7.12
CA PHE A 568 42.75 -2.48 7.54
C PHE A 568 42.17 -2.69 8.95
N VAL A 569 41.66 -3.89 9.26
CA VAL A 569 41.05 -4.18 10.57
C VAL A 569 42.07 -4.14 11.71
N THR A 570 43.31 -4.58 11.44
CA THR A 570 44.41 -4.59 12.41
C THR A 570 44.83 -3.18 12.84
N CYS A 571 44.80 -2.23 11.91
CA CYS A 571 45.25 -0.85 12.18
C CYS A 571 44.15 0.05 12.77
N TRP A 572 42.88 -0.17 12.44
CA TRP A 572 41.84 0.86 12.63
C TRP A 572 40.57 0.39 13.34
N GLY A 573 40.44 -0.90 13.64
CA GLY A 573 39.40 -1.46 14.50
C GLY A 573 37.95 -1.30 13.98
N THR A 574 37.39 -2.37 13.42
CA THR A 574 35.96 -2.53 13.13
C THR A 574 35.19 -2.92 14.40
N HIS A 575 35.15 -2.02 15.39
CA HIS A 575 34.53 -2.27 16.70
C HIS A 575 35.09 -3.51 17.44
N GLY A 576 36.32 -3.93 17.13
CA GLY A 576 36.94 -5.14 17.68
C GLY A 576 36.60 -6.44 16.95
N ALA A 577 35.77 -6.41 15.90
CA ALA A 577 35.49 -7.56 15.03
C ALA A 577 36.56 -7.71 13.95
N SER A 578 36.91 -8.94 13.55
CA SER A 578 37.81 -9.24 12.43
C SER A 578 37.31 -10.41 11.59
N GLY A 579 37.86 -10.54 10.38
CA GLY A 579 37.64 -11.69 9.49
C GLY A 579 38.54 -12.89 9.80
N ASP A 580 39.26 -12.89 10.93
CA ASP A 580 40.22 -13.96 11.27
C ASP A 580 39.55 -15.33 11.38
N ILE A 581 38.36 -15.34 11.99
CA ILE A 581 37.51 -16.53 12.16
C ILE A 581 36.24 -16.43 11.32
N ALA A 582 35.63 -15.24 11.18
CA ALA A 582 34.35 -15.06 10.50
C ALA A 582 33.26 -16.02 11.06
N CYS A 583 32.53 -16.71 10.19
CA CYS A 583 31.70 -17.87 10.57
C CYS A 583 32.39 -19.21 10.27
N ASP A 584 33.69 -19.19 9.95
CA ASP A 584 34.55 -20.37 9.72
C ASP A 584 34.08 -21.31 8.59
N GLN A 585 33.55 -20.75 7.50
CA GLN A 585 33.14 -21.54 6.34
C GLN A 585 34.32 -22.33 5.73
N TYR A 586 35.56 -21.86 5.87
CA TYR A 586 36.74 -22.57 5.37
C TYR A 586 36.80 -24.02 5.87
N HIS A 587 36.47 -24.24 7.14
CA HIS A 587 36.40 -25.59 7.72
C HIS A 587 35.00 -26.21 7.64
N LYS A 588 33.95 -25.38 7.70
CA LYS A 588 32.55 -25.82 7.86
C LYS A 588 31.72 -25.82 6.57
N TYR A 589 32.32 -25.61 5.40
CA TYR A 589 31.59 -25.52 4.13
C TYR A 589 30.66 -26.70 3.85
N LYS A 590 30.97 -27.92 4.31
CA LYS A 590 30.08 -29.09 4.16
C LYS A 590 28.79 -28.95 4.96
N GLU A 591 28.88 -28.41 6.18
CA GLU A 591 27.72 -28.11 7.01
C GLU A 591 26.87 -27.03 6.32
N ASP A 592 27.52 -25.98 5.80
CA ASP A 592 26.84 -24.89 5.10
C ASP A 592 26.14 -25.38 3.81
N VAL A 593 26.82 -26.20 2.98
CA VAL A 593 26.22 -26.78 1.77
C VAL A 593 25.04 -27.68 2.12
N LYS A 594 25.12 -28.46 3.20
CA LYS A 594 23.99 -29.26 3.66
C LYS A 594 22.77 -28.39 3.98
N LEU A 595 22.97 -27.24 4.63
CA LEU A 595 21.89 -26.29 4.90
C LEU A 595 21.32 -25.69 3.59
N MET A 596 22.15 -25.46 2.57
CA MET A 596 21.69 -24.99 1.26
C MET A 596 20.77 -26.01 0.57
N VAL A 597 21.11 -27.30 0.65
CA VAL A 597 20.29 -28.41 0.14
C VAL A 597 18.98 -28.53 0.93
N GLU A 598 19.07 -28.42 2.26
CA GLU A 598 17.91 -28.42 3.14
C GLU A 598 17.01 -27.19 2.91
N THR A 599 17.57 -26.06 2.48
CA THR A 599 16.81 -24.89 2.05
C THR A 599 16.14 -25.15 0.69
N GLY A 600 16.87 -25.75 -0.25
CA GLY A 600 16.41 -26.03 -1.62
C GLY A 600 16.91 -25.00 -2.64
N LEU A 601 18.12 -24.47 -2.47
CA LEU A 601 18.72 -23.51 -3.40
C LEU A 601 19.02 -24.15 -4.77
N ASP A 602 18.75 -23.42 -5.85
CA ASP A 602 19.16 -23.81 -7.22
C ASP A 602 20.65 -23.46 -7.45
N ALA A 603 21.12 -22.37 -6.83
CA ALA A 603 22.48 -21.86 -6.99
C ALA A 603 23.03 -21.23 -5.71
N TYR A 604 24.36 -21.26 -5.58
CA TYR A 604 25.07 -20.57 -4.52
C TYR A 604 26.09 -19.61 -5.12
N ARG A 605 25.98 -18.34 -4.74
CA ARG A 605 26.93 -17.31 -5.13
C ARG A 605 27.98 -17.13 -4.04
N PHE A 606 29.26 -17.28 -4.38
CA PHE A 606 30.38 -17.03 -3.46
C PHE A 606 31.54 -16.36 -4.20
N SER A 607 32.49 -15.79 -3.46
CA SER A 607 33.73 -15.25 -4.04
C SER A 607 34.96 -16.09 -3.73
N ILE A 608 35.97 -15.99 -4.59
CA ILE A 608 37.28 -16.60 -4.36
C ILE A 608 38.20 -15.55 -3.74
N SER A 609 38.83 -15.89 -2.62
CA SER A 609 39.86 -15.05 -2.01
C SER A 609 41.14 -15.10 -2.81
N TRP A 610 41.49 -13.99 -3.45
CA TRP A 610 42.72 -13.88 -4.26
C TRP A 610 43.94 -14.14 -3.38
N SER A 611 44.02 -13.58 -2.17
CA SER A 611 45.15 -13.78 -1.26
C SER A 611 45.25 -15.21 -0.70
N ARG A 612 44.17 -16.01 -0.77
CA ARG A 612 44.20 -17.44 -0.44
C ARG A 612 44.71 -18.27 -1.61
N LEU A 613 44.24 -17.99 -2.83
CA LEU A 613 44.57 -18.78 -4.02
C LEU A 613 45.97 -18.46 -4.56
N ILE A 614 46.34 -17.18 -4.59
CA ILE A 614 47.65 -16.68 -5.04
C ILE A 614 48.19 -15.70 -3.99
N PRO A 615 48.88 -16.20 -2.95
CA PRO A 615 49.24 -15.39 -1.78
C PRO A 615 50.08 -14.15 -2.08
N ASN A 616 51.02 -14.22 -3.01
CA ASN A 616 51.83 -13.05 -3.38
C ASN A 616 51.13 -12.15 -4.41
N GLY A 617 49.82 -12.33 -4.64
CA GLY A 617 49.04 -11.74 -5.73
C GLY A 617 49.41 -12.27 -7.12
N ARG A 618 50.65 -12.77 -7.27
CA ARG A 618 51.23 -13.36 -8.49
C ARG A 618 51.99 -14.64 -8.16
N GLY A 619 52.31 -15.40 -9.21
CA GLY A 619 53.18 -16.57 -9.12
C GLY A 619 52.42 -17.88 -8.85
N PRO A 620 53.00 -18.82 -8.10
CA PRO A 620 52.44 -20.16 -7.97
C PRO A 620 51.11 -20.15 -7.19
N VAL A 621 50.22 -21.04 -7.61
CA VAL A 621 48.95 -21.28 -6.91
C VAL A 621 49.23 -21.97 -5.58
N ASN A 622 48.55 -21.53 -4.52
CA ASN A 622 48.55 -22.20 -3.23
C ASN A 622 47.75 -23.52 -3.33
N PRO A 623 48.37 -24.71 -3.20
CA PRO A 623 47.68 -25.99 -3.35
C PRO A 623 46.54 -26.20 -2.35
N LYS A 624 46.65 -25.63 -1.14
CA LYS A 624 45.60 -25.75 -0.11
C LYS A 624 44.40 -24.86 -0.40
N GLY A 625 44.65 -23.60 -0.79
CA GLY A 625 43.59 -22.71 -1.28
C GLY A 625 42.87 -23.28 -2.51
N LEU A 626 43.63 -23.85 -3.46
CA LEU A 626 43.09 -24.54 -4.63
C LEU A 626 42.22 -25.74 -4.25
N ALA A 627 42.67 -26.56 -3.28
CA ALA A 627 41.92 -27.72 -2.82
C ALA A 627 40.61 -27.31 -2.13
N TYR A 628 40.61 -26.24 -1.32
CA TYR A 628 39.41 -25.74 -0.65
C TYR A 628 38.30 -25.40 -1.65
N TYR A 629 38.56 -24.53 -2.63
CA TYR A 629 37.53 -24.14 -3.61
C TYR A 629 37.11 -25.32 -4.50
N ASN A 630 38.03 -26.20 -4.88
CA ASN A 630 37.67 -27.44 -5.59
C ASN A 630 36.70 -28.30 -4.77
N ASN A 631 36.96 -28.47 -3.48
CA ASN A 631 36.11 -29.26 -2.61
C ASN A 631 34.74 -28.61 -2.40
N LEU A 632 34.68 -27.29 -2.20
CA LEU A 632 33.42 -26.55 -2.11
C LEU A 632 32.59 -26.69 -3.40
N ILE A 633 33.20 -26.46 -4.56
CA ILE A 633 32.54 -26.59 -5.87
C ILE A 633 32.04 -28.03 -6.09
N ASN A 634 32.86 -29.03 -5.77
CA ASN A 634 32.47 -30.43 -5.89
C ASN A 634 31.31 -30.78 -4.97
N GLU A 635 31.32 -30.30 -3.72
CA GLU A 635 30.24 -30.53 -2.76
C GLU A 635 28.94 -29.92 -3.28
N LEU A 636 28.94 -28.65 -3.73
CA LEU A 636 27.77 -27.98 -4.31
C LEU A 636 27.18 -28.76 -5.50
N ILE A 637 28.03 -29.13 -6.46
CA ILE A 637 27.61 -29.85 -7.67
C ILE A 637 27.08 -31.24 -7.34
N SER A 638 27.67 -31.92 -6.35
CA SER A 638 27.20 -33.25 -5.93
C SER A 638 25.75 -33.25 -5.43
N HIS A 639 25.24 -32.09 -4.99
CA HIS A 639 23.84 -31.89 -4.59
C HIS A 639 23.02 -31.07 -5.60
N GLY A 640 23.54 -30.84 -6.80
CA GLY A 640 22.83 -30.13 -7.88
C GLY A 640 22.76 -28.61 -7.71
N ILE A 641 23.54 -28.02 -6.81
CA ILE A 641 23.58 -26.56 -6.60
C ILE A 641 24.59 -25.94 -7.57
N GLN A 642 24.16 -24.97 -8.37
CA GLN A 642 25.03 -24.30 -9.34
C GLN A 642 25.99 -23.31 -8.66
N PRO A 643 27.32 -23.41 -8.89
CA PRO A 643 28.27 -22.44 -8.37
C PRO A 643 28.29 -21.15 -9.23
N HIS A 644 27.89 -20.02 -8.64
CA HIS A 644 28.04 -18.68 -9.22
C HIS A 644 29.24 -17.98 -8.58
N VAL A 645 30.35 -17.85 -9.31
CA VAL A 645 31.63 -17.45 -8.72
C VAL A 645 31.95 -15.99 -9.01
N THR A 646 32.27 -15.24 -7.94
CA THR A 646 32.78 -13.87 -8.01
C THR A 646 34.30 -13.86 -7.84
N LEU A 647 35.03 -13.25 -8.77
CA LEU A 647 36.51 -13.22 -8.72
C LEU A 647 37.06 -12.20 -7.74
N PHE A 648 36.42 -11.03 -7.61
CA PHE A 648 36.88 -9.98 -6.71
C PHE A 648 35.73 -9.41 -5.88
N HIS A 649 35.84 -9.52 -4.56
CA HIS A 649 34.90 -8.96 -3.60
C HIS A 649 35.65 -8.12 -2.56
N VAL A 650 36.37 -7.10 -3.05
CA VAL A 650 37.05 -6.08 -2.24
C VAL A 650 38.18 -6.62 -1.34
N ASP A 651 38.70 -7.81 -1.63
CA ASP A 651 39.71 -8.53 -0.83
C ASP A 651 41.06 -8.67 -1.55
N LEU A 652 41.61 -7.53 -2.00
CA LEU A 652 42.86 -7.46 -2.75
C LEU A 652 44.04 -8.01 -1.90
N PRO A 653 44.98 -8.81 -2.46
CA PRO A 653 46.19 -9.18 -1.72
C PRO A 653 47.00 -7.94 -1.31
N GLN A 654 47.32 -7.81 -0.02
CA GLN A 654 47.94 -6.59 0.54
C GLN A 654 49.26 -6.24 -0.17
N VAL A 655 50.03 -7.24 -0.58
CA VAL A 655 51.31 -7.05 -1.30
C VAL A 655 51.15 -6.25 -2.60
N LEU A 656 50.00 -6.33 -3.28
CA LEU A 656 49.75 -5.57 -4.50
C LEU A 656 49.42 -4.09 -4.19
N GLU A 657 48.75 -3.85 -3.05
CA GLU A 657 48.54 -2.50 -2.53
C GLU A 657 49.87 -1.87 -2.09
N ASP A 658 50.72 -2.61 -1.37
CA ASP A 658 52.01 -2.14 -0.89
C ASP A 658 53.02 -1.83 -2.01
N GLU A 659 53.04 -2.65 -3.07
CA GLU A 659 54.04 -2.53 -4.13
C GLU A 659 53.72 -1.38 -5.10
N TYR A 660 52.44 -1.13 -5.41
CA TYR A 660 52.07 -0.15 -6.44
C TYR A 660 50.71 0.52 -6.23
N GLU A 661 50.14 0.51 -5.02
CA GLU A 661 48.86 1.12 -4.69
C GLU A 661 47.65 0.48 -5.42
N GLY A 662 47.75 -0.84 -5.68
CA GLY A 662 46.63 -1.66 -6.12
C GLY A 662 45.88 -1.09 -7.33
N TRP A 663 44.62 -0.71 -7.13
CA TRP A 663 43.74 -0.24 -8.20
C TRP A 663 44.08 1.15 -8.74
N LEU A 664 44.99 1.90 -8.11
CA LEU A 664 45.50 3.16 -8.68
C LEU A 664 46.55 2.95 -9.77
N SER A 665 47.13 1.75 -9.86
CA SER A 665 48.08 1.42 -10.93
C SER A 665 47.45 0.58 -12.02
N ARG A 666 47.73 0.96 -13.27
CA ARG A 666 47.34 0.17 -14.45
C ARG A 666 47.92 -1.25 -14.46
N ARG A 667 48.97 -1.52 -13.66
CA ARG A 667 49.56 -2.87 -13.51
C ARG A 667 48.53 -3.90 -13.04
N ILE A 668 47.56 -3.48 -12.21
CA ILE A 668 46.52 -4.37 -11.67
C ILE A 668 45.70 -5.08 -12.74
N VAL A 669 45.52 -4.45 -13.91
CA VAL A 669 44.75 -5.02 -15.03
C VAL A 669 45.39 -6.34 -15.48
N LYS A 670 46.71 -6.39 -15.56
CA LYS A 670 47.45 -7.59 -15.93
C LYS A 670 47.35 -8.64 -14.82
N ASP A 671 47.62 -8.25 -13.59
CA ASP A 671 47.66 -9.18 -12.46
C ASP A 671 46.30 -9.81 -12.17
N PHE A 672 45.23 -9.02 -12.25
CA PHE A 672 43.86 -9.52 -12.16
C PHE A 672 43.50 -10.45 -13.32
N THR A 673 43.98 -10.16 -14.53
CA THR A 673 43.76 -11.04 -15.69
C THR A 673 44.49 -12.38 -15.52
N GLU A 674 45.69 -12.39 -14.95
CA GLU A 674 46.44 -13.61 -14.65
C GLU A 674 45.77 -14.43 -13.55
N PHE A 675 45.27 -13.77 -12.49
CA PHE A 675 44.46 -14.42 -11.46
C PHE A 675 43.16 -15.02 -12.05
N ALA A 676 42.45 -14.28 -12.90
CA ALA A 676 41.27 -14.79 -13.60
C ALA A 676 41.62 -15.99 -14.50
N ASP A 677 42.76 -15.98 -15.20
CA ASP A 677 43.22 -17.13 -16.00
C ASP A 677 43.39 -18.39 -15.15
N VAL A 678 43.93 -18.26 -13.94
CA VAL A 678 44.01 -19.37 -12.98
C VAL A 678 42.61 -19.86 -12.62
N CYS A 679 41.71 -18.98 -12.19
CA CYS A 679 40.36 -19.38 -11.81
C CYS A 679 39.60 -20.10 -12.95
N PHE A 680 39.66 -19.56 -14.17
CA PHE A 680 39.01 -20.18 -15.32
C PHE A 680 39.62 -21.52 -15.67
N ARG A 681 40.95 -21.66 -15.57
CA ARG A 681 41.64 -22.91 -15.87
C ARG A 681 41.35 -24.00 -14.85
N GLU A 682 41.39 -23.66 -13.57
CA GLU A 682 41.31 -24.63 -12.47
C GLU A 682 39.87 -25.01 -12.09
N TYR A 683 38.89 -24.14 -12.32
CA TYR A 683 37.50 -24.35 -11.88
C TYR A 683 36.46 -24.28 -13.01
N GLY A 684 36.81 -23.73 -14.17
CA GLY A 684 35.85 -23.48 -15.25
C GLY A 684 35.34 -24.73 -15.96
N ASP A 685 35.86 -25.93 -15.64
CA ASP A 685 35.26 -27.20 -16.05
C ASP A 685 33.92 -27.48 -15.34
N ARG A 686 33.69 -26.85 -14.18
CA ARG A 686 32.53 -27.02 -13.30
C ARG A 686 31.76 -25.74 -13.03
N VAL A 687 32.40 -24.58 -13.18
CA VAL A 687 31.81 -23.26 -12.97
C VAL A 687 31.39 -22.62 -14.30
N SER A 688 30.08 -22.43 -14.46
CA SER A 688 29.48 -21.84 -15.67
C SER A 688 29.14 -20.35 -15.53
N HIS A 689 29.06 -19.79 -14.32
CA HIS A 689 28.70 -18.38 -14.11
C HIS A 689 29.81 -17.62 -13.38
N TRP A 690 30.43 -16.68 -14.09
CA TRP A 690 31.54 -15.88 -13.60
C TRP A 690 31.15 -14.42 -13.46
N THR A 691 31.40 -13.82 -12.31
CA THR A 691 31.34 -12.37 -12.09
C THR A 691 32.73 -11.85 -11.79
N THR A 692 33.23 -10.89 -12.56
CA THR A 692 34.61 -10.42 -12.35
C THR A 692 34.75 -9.56 -11.09
N LEU A 693 33.85 -8.61 -10.89
CA LEU A 693 33.93 -7.61 -9.82
C LEU A 693 32.57 -7.54 -9.13
N ASN A 694 32.56 -7.51 -7.79
CA ASN A 694 31.41 -7.09 -6.99
C ASN A 694 31.43 -5.59 -6.77
N GLU A 695 30.31 -4.90 -7.00
CA GLU A 695 30.08 -3.50 -6.63
C GLU A 695 31.26 -2.54 -6.93
N GLY A 696 31.86 -2.66 -8.12
CA GLY A 696 33.05 -1.87 -8.45
C GLY A 696 32.84 -0.35 -8.34
N ASN A 697 31.61 0.12 -8.56
CA ASN A 697 31.22 1.51 -8.38
C ASN A 697 31.26 1.93 -6.91
N VAL A 698 30.69 1.15 -5.98
CA VAL A 698 30.72 1.47 -4.55
C VAL A 698 32.13 1.30 -3.98
N PHE A 699 32.87 0.27 -4.40
CA PHE A 699 34.25 0.08 -3.97
C PHE A 699 35.15 1.29 -4.32
N ALA A 700 35.03 1.84 -5.53
CA ALA A 700 35.79 3.01 -5.93
C ALA A 700 35.50 4.23 -5.05
N LEU A 701 34.23 4.46 -4.70
CA LEU A 701 33.83 5.57 -3.82
C LEU A 701 34.24 5.31 -2.38
N ALA A 702 33.90 4.15 -1.85
CA ALA A 702 34.07 3.87 -0.44
C ALA A 702 35.55 3.65 -0.07
N GLY A 703 36.38 3.18 -1.01
CA GLY A 703 37.82 2.97 -0.80
C GLY A 703 38.72 4.18 -1.11
N TYR A 704 38.36 4.98 -2.12
CA TYR A 704 39.21 6.07 -2.65
C TYR A 704 38.58 7.48 -2.60
N ASP A 705 37.30 7.59 -2.21
CA ASP A 705 36.64 8.88 -1.99
C ASP A 705 36.38 9.13 -0.50
N SER A 706 35.48 8.35 0.09
CA SER A 706 35.10 8.50 1.50
C SER A 706 36.11 7.86 2.46
N GLY A 707 36.95 6.94 1.96
CA GLY A 707 37.93 6.20 2.75
C GLY A 707 37.31 5.40 3.91
N ILE A 708 36.14 4.80 3.71
CA ILE A 708 35.47 3.97 4.71
C ILE A 708 35.76 2.46 4.53
N LEU A 709 36.17 2.06 3.32
CA LEU A 709 36.67 0.71 3.01
C LEU A 709 38.19 0.75 2.76
N PRO A 710 38.90 -0.39 2.81
CA PRO A 710 40.28 -0.48 2.33
C PRO A 710 40.38 0.00 0.87
N PRO A 711 41.47 0.69 0.47
CA PRO A 711 42.69 0.99 1.23
C PRO A 711 42.62 2.28 2.08
N GLN A 712 41.42 2.83 2.32
CA GLN A 712 41.21 4.01 3.18
C GLN A 712 41.87 5.29 2.67
N ARG A 713 41.70 5.57 1.38
CA ARG A 713 42.28 6.77 0.76
C ARG A 713 41.23 7.84 0.59
N CYS A 714 41.54 9.04 1.08
CA CYS A 714 40.72 10.24 0.91
C CYS A 714 41.57 11.50 1.14
N SER A 715 41.05 12.68 0.80
CA SER A 715 41.78 13.95 0.97
C SER A 715 40.90 15.05 1.60
N PRO A 716 41.41 15.85 2.55
CA PRO A 716 40.65 16.98 3.11
C PRO A 716 40.16 17.98 2.04
N PRO A 717 38.97 18.58 2.21
CA PRO A 717 38.05 18.44 3.35
C PRO A 717 37.13 17.19 3.27
N PHE A 718 37.32 16.31 2.29
CA PHE A 718 36.50 15.14 2.06
C PHE A 718 36.95 13.93 2.89
N GLY A 719 36.14 12.88 2.86
CA GLY A 719 36.36 11.67 3.64
C GLY A 719 35.47 11.56 4.86
N TYR A 720 35.05 10.34 5.17
CA TYR A 720 34.28 10.03 6.37
C TYR A 720 35.16 10.10 7.64
N ARG A 721 36.47 9.85 7.49
CA ARG A 721 37.49 9.95 8.55
C ARG A 721 38.69 10.73 8.03
N SER A 722 39.53 11.23 8.94
CA SER A 722 40.77 11.92 8.58
C SER A 722 41.78 10.94 7.94
N CYS A 723 41.70 10.72 6.62
CA CYS A 723 42.70 9.91 5.92
C CYS A 723 44.04 10.66 5.88
N THR A 724 45.13 9.90 5.95
CA THR A 724 46.48 10.44 5.92
C THR A 724 47.04 10.59 4.50
N LYS A 725 46.41 9.95 3.51
CA LYS A 725 46.82 9.88 2.11
C LYS A 725 45.60 9.69 1.20
N GLY A 726 45.73 10.11 -0.05
CA GLY A 726 44.72 9.94 -1.09
C GLY A 726 44.40 11.22 -1.83
N ASN A 727 43.53 11.13 -2.82
CA ASN A 727 42.99 12.27 -3.55
C ASN A 727 41.57 11.98 -4.05
N SER A 728 40.59 12.37 -3.23
CA SER A 728 39.15 12.16 -3.47
C SER A 728 38.66 12.76 -4.80
N SER A 729 39.37 13.73 -5.36
CA SER A 729 39.01 14.37 -6.63
C SER A 729 39.36 13.53 -7.86
N PHE A 730 40.29 12.56 -7.76
CA PHE A 730 40.83 11.82 -8.92
C PHE A 730 40.89 10.30 -8.70
N GLU A 731 41.31 9.86 -7.51
CA GLU A 731 41.54 8.44 -7.22
C GLU A 731 40.30 7.56 -7.44
N PRO A 732 39.06 7.97 -7.10
CA PRO A 732 37.86 7.18 -7.41
C PRO A 732 37.69 6.90 -8.90
N TYR A 733 37.96 7.90 -9.74
CA TYR A 733 37.86 7.76 -11.20
C TYR A 733 38.99 6.91 -11.77
N ILE A 734 40.21 7.01 -11.23
CA ILE A 734 41.35 6.18 -11.64
C ILE A 734 41.10 4.71 -11.28
N ALA A 735 40.68 4.44 -10.04
CA ALA A 735 40.34 3.09 -9.59
C ALA A 735 39.18 2.50 -10.42
N GLY A 736 38.10 3.28 -10.61
CA GLY A 736 36.98 2.90 -11.47
C GLY A 736 37.40 2.57 -12.90
N HIS A 737 38.28 3.37 -13.49
CA HIS A 737 38.81 3.12 -14.84
C HIS A 737 39.61 1.82 -14.92
N HIS A 738 40.50 1.55 -13.95
CA HIS A 738 41.28 0.30 -13.92
C HIS A 738 40.43 -0.94 -13.62
N LEU A 739 39.39 -0.82 -12.79
CA LEU A 739 38.39 -1.87 -12.57
C LEU A 739 37.69 -2.24 -13.89
N LEU A 740 37.22 -1.26 -14.66
CA LEU A 740 36.59 -1.51 -15.97
C LEU A 740 37.55 -2.16 -16.97
N LEU A 741 38.80 -1.70 -17.03
CA LEU A 741 39.83 -2.33 -17.87
C LEU A 741 40.15 -3.77 -17.45
N ALA A 742 40.20 -4.03 -16.14
CA ALA A 742 40.45 -5.36 -15.58
C ALA A 742 39.29 -6.32 -15.89
N HIS A 743 38.04 -5.89 -15.71
CA HIS A 743 36.85 -6.63 -16.14
C HIS A 743 36.92 -6.96 -17.64
N ALA A 744 37.14 -5.94 -18.48
CA ALA A 744 37.17 -6.12 -19.93
C ALA A 744 38.34 -7.00 -20.40
N SER A 745 39.47 -7.00 -19.69
CA SER A 745 40.60 -7.89 -19.95
C SER A 745 40.29 -9.35 -19.58
N ALA A 746 39.76 -9.59 -18.39
CA ALA A 746 39.35 -10.92 -17.94
C ALA A 746 38.21 -11.51 -18.80
N ALA A 747 37.20 -10.71 -19.13
CA ALA A 747 36.13 -11.11 -20.02
C ALA A 747 36.64 -11.48 -21.42
N ARG A 748 37.53 -10.67 -22.00
CA ARG A 748 38.13 -10.99 -23.30
C ARG A 748 38.95 -12.28 -23.25
N LEU A 749 39.68 -12.52 -22.16
CA LEU A 749 40.39 -13.77 -21.95
C LEU A 749 39.43 -14.96 -21.92
N TYR A 750 38.36 -14.88 -21.12
CA TYR A 750 37.34 -15.92 -21.01
C TYR A 750 36.70 -16.23 -22.36
N LYS A 751 36.15 -15.21 -23.04
CA LYS A 751 35.48 -15.35 -24.33
C LYS A 751 36.39 -15.96 -25.40
N LYS A 752 37.69 -15.63 -25.41
CA LYS A 752 38.64 -16.16 -26.41
C LYS A 752 39.18 -17.55 -26.11
N LYS A 753 39.49 -17.85 -24.84
CA LYS A 753 40.25 -19.05 -24.46
C LYS A 753 39.38 -20.17 -23.87
N TYR A 754 38.29 -19.81 -23.21
CA TYR A 754 37.55 -20.71 -22.33
C TYR A 754 36.07 -20.88 -22.70
N GLN A 755 35.37 -19.83 -23.11
CA GLN A 755 33.92 -19.87 -23.34
C GLN A 755 33.49 -20.96 -24.34
N ALA A 756 34.21 -21.13 -25.44
CA ALA A 756 33.91 -22.19 -26.41
C ALA A 756 34.12 -23.62 -25.88
N LYS A 757 34.92 -23.81 -24.83
CA LYS A 757 35.23 -25.11 -24.21
C LYS A 757 34.37 -25.38 -22.97
N GLN A 758 34.05 -24.33 -22.22
CA GLN A 758 33.41 -24.40 -20.91
C GLN A 758 31.92 -24.04 -20.98
N HIS A 759 31.48 -23.41 -22.06
CA HIS A 759 30.08 -23.02 -22.31
C HIS A 759 29.45 -22.16 -21.22
N GLY A 760 30.26 -21.45 -20.42
CA GLY A 760 29.79 -20.54 -19.39
C GLY A 760 29.64 -19.09 -19.84
N PHE A 761 29.24 -18.26 -18.89
CA PHE A 761 28.90 -16.85 -19.03
C PHE A 761 29.78 -16.01 -18.11
N ILE A 762 30.17 -14.82 -18.58
CA ILE A 762 30.93 -13.86 -17.78
C ILE A 762 30.21 -12.52 -17.69
N GLY A 763 30.05 -12.01 -16.47
CA GLY A 763 29.34 -10.78 -16.17
C GLY A 763 30.11 -9.84 -15.25
N ILE A 764 29.47 -8.70 -14.98
CA ILE A 764 29.92 -7.69 -14.03
C ILE A 764 28.78 -7.41 -13.05
N ASN A 765 29.11 -7.15 -11.80
CA ASN A 765 28.15 -6.74 -10.79
C ASN A 765 28.30 -5.24 -10.46
N VAL A 766 27.16 -4.58 -10.30
CA VAL A 766 27.07 -3.17 -9.90
C VAL A 766 26.11 -3.01 -8.73
N PHE A 767 26.44 -2.14 -7.78
CA PHE A 767 25.46 -1.69 -6.80
C PHE A 767 24.48 -0.75 -7.51
N ALA A 768 23.22 -1.16 -7.59
CA ALA A 768 22.19 -0.45 -8.31
C ALA A 768 21.39 0.46 -7.36
N TYR A 769 21.89 1.69 -7.18
CA TYR A 769 21.12 2.75 -6.54
C TYR A 769 19.86 3.04 -7.37
N TRP A 770 18.72 3.19 -6.70
CA TRP A 770 17.56 3.82 -7.33
C TRP A 770 17.27 5.17 -6.71
N PHE A 771 17.06 6.15 -7.57
CA PHE A 771 16.84 7.55 -7.21
C PHE A 771 15.43 8.01 -7.60
N ALA A 772 14.74 8.63 -6.65
CA ALA A 772 13.54 9.42 -6.89
C ALA A 772 13.81 10.90 -6.61
N PRO A 773 13.15 11.85 -7.30
CA PRO A 773 13.28 13.25 -6.98
C PRO A 773 12.67 13.53 -5.59
N LEU A 774 13.31 14.39 -4.79
CA LEU A 774 12.81 14.76 -3.47
C LEU A 774 11.49 15.53 -3.58
N THR A 775 11.40 16.41 -4.58
CA THR A 775 10.21 17.20 -4.91
C THR A 775 9.90 17.12 -6.40
N ASN A 776 8.69 17.48 -6.82
CA ASN A 776 8.28 17.45 -8.23
C ASN A 776 8.79 18.67 -9.04
N THR A 777 9.85 19.34 -8.58
CA THR A 777 10.45 20.46 -9.31
C THR A 777 11.25 19.94 -10.50
N THR A 778 11.34 20.75 -11.56
CA THR A 778 12.13 20.40 -12.76
C THR A 778 13.60 20.19 -12.40
N GLU A 779 14.10 20.96 -11.43
CA GLU A 779 15.45 20.90 -10.91
C GLU A 779 15.74 19.53 -10.27
N ASP A 780 14.89 19.07 -9.33
CA ASP A 780 15.07 17.78 -8.65
C ASP A 780 14.90 16.60 -9.62
N ILE A 781 14.00 16.69 -10.59
CA ILE A 781 13.82 15.67 -11.64
C ILE A 781 15.08 15.58 -12.52
N THR A 782 15.61 16.72 -12.95
CA THR A 782 16.83 16.77 -13.77
C THR A 782 18.05 16.29 -12.98
N ALA A 783 18.15 16.69 -11.71
CA ALA A 783 19.16 16.21 -10.77
C ALA A 783 19.10 14.70 -10.56
N THR A 784 17.89 14.14 -10.46
CA THR A 784 17.68 12.69 -10.35
C THR A 784 18.22 11.95 -11.56
N GLN A 785 18.00 12.49 -12.78
CA GLN A 785 18.56 11.89 -14.00
C GLN A 785 20.08 11.96 -14.00
N ARG A 786 20.69 13.10 -13.65
CA ARG A 786 22.15 13.20 -13.51
C ARG A 786 22.69 12.20 -12.48
N ALA A 787 22.05 12.05 -11.33
CA ALA A 787 22.46 11.06 -10.34
C ALA A 787 22.42 9.63 -10.91
N LYS A 788 21.37 9.26 -11.67
CA LYS A 788 21.34 7.96 -12.37
C LYS A 788 22.51 7.82 -13.34
N ASP A 789 22.82 8.86 -14.10
CA ASP A 789 23.93 8.84 -15.06
C ASP A 789 25.30 8.75 -14.37
N PHE A 790 25.48 9.29 -13.17
CA PHE A 790 26.73 9.16 -12.41
C PHE A 790 26.92 7.78 -11.76
N TYR A 791 25.88 7.23 -11.16
CA TYR A 791 25.99 5.99 -10.37
C TYR A 791 25.73 4.72 -11.19
N LEU A 792 24.94 4.81 -12.27
CA LEU A 792 24.57 3.69 -13.14
C LEU A 792 25.02 3.87 -14.60
N GLY A 793 25.32 5.10 -15.04
CA GLY A 793 25.58 5.45 -16.44
C GLY A 793 26.95 6.09 -16.67
N CYS A 794 27.02 6.97 -17.68
CA CYS A 794 28.20 7.79 -17.94
C CYS A 794 27.77 9.20 -18.37
N GLU A 795 28.31 10.23 -17.73
CA GLU A 795 28.05 11.65 -18.05
C GLU A 795 29.10 12.18 -19.05
N GLU A 796 28.67 12.99 -20.03
CA GLU A 796 29.54 13.51 -21.11
C GLU A 796 30.24 14.84 -20.75
N GLU A 797 29.74 15.59 -19.78
CA GLU A 797 30.11 17.01 -19.56
C GLU A 797 31.41 17.23 -18.74
N ARG A 798 32.05 16.19 -18.16
CA ARG A 798 33.13 16.37 -17.15
C ARG A 798 34.44 15.65 -17.42
N ARG A 799 34.87 15.65 -18.68
CA ARG A 799 36.05 14.91 -19.21
C ARG A 799 37.41 15.22 -18.57
N HIS A 800 37.58 16.27 -17.76
CA HIS A 800 38.91 16.69 -17.28
C HIS A 800 39.49 15.85 -16.13
N ARG A 801 38.64 15.24 -15.28
CA ARG A 801 39.09 14.39 -14.15
C ARG A 801 38.83 12.90 -14.36
N ILE A 802 37.98 12.55 -15.31
CA ILE A 802 37.67 11.17 -15.68
C ILE A 802 38.72 10.71 -16.72
N PRO A 803 39.49 9.63 -16.46
CA PRO A 803 40.44 9.12 -17.44
C PRO A 803 39.72 8.70 -18.73
N ALA A 804 40.16 9.23 -19.86
CA ALA A 804 39.57 8.91 -21.16
C ALA A 804 39.99 7.50 -21.61
N PHE A 805 39.03 6.70 -22.07
CA PHE A 805 39.34 5.47 -22.79
C PHE A 805 39.94 5.79 -24.15
N THR A 806 41.08 5.20 -24.46
CA THR A 806 41.58 5.13 -25.84
C THR A 806 40.59 4.34 -26.71
N THR A 807 40.61 4.56 -28.02
CA THR A 807 39.73 3.81 -28.94
C THR A 807 39.83 2.29 -28.80
N PRO A 808 41.03 1.68 -28.65
CA PRO A 808 41.14 0.24 -28.38
C PRO A 808 40.51 -0.20 -27.06
N GLU A 809 40.68 0.59 -25.99
CA GLU A 809 40.10 0.27 -24.67
C GLU A 809 38.57 0.37 -24.71
N SER A 810 38.03 1.44 -25.30
CA SER A 810 36.58 1.60 -25.47
C SER A 810 35.95 0.42 -26.23
N LYS A 811 36.61 -0.03 -27.32
CA LYS A 811 36.19 -1.23 -28.05
C LYS A 811 36.27 -2.51 -27.22
N GLN A 812 37.20 -2.57 -26.26
CA GLN A 812 37.37 -3.74 -25.40
C GLN A 812 36.32 -3.77 -24.27
N VAL A 813 35.98 -2.63 -23.70
CA VAL A 813 34.99 -2.50 -22.61
C VAL A 813 33.57 -2.66 -23.14
N LYS A 814 33.26 -2.13 -24.32
CA LYS A 814 31.92 -2.22 -24.90
C LYS A 814 31.51 -3.68 -25.15
N GLY A 815 30.48 -4.15 -24.46
CA GLY A 815 29.95 -5.51 -24.61
C GLY A 815 30.83 -6.60 -23.97
N SER A 816 31.69 -6.24 -23.01
CA SER A 816 32.55 -7.21 -22.30
C SER A 816 31.82 -8.08 -21.27
N PHE A 817 30.50 -8.24 -21.38
CA PHE A 817 29.68 -9.06 -20.50
C PHE A 817 28.72 -9.92 -21.32
N ASP A 818 28.22 -10.99 -20.71
CA ASP A 818 27.13 -11.84 -21.18
C ASP A 818 25.85 -11.60 -20.36
N PHE A 819 26.00 -11.13 -19.12
CA PHE A 819 24.92 -10.69 -18.23
C PHE A 819 25.37 -9.52 -17.35
N ILE A 820 24.41 -8.76 -16.83
CA ILE A 820 24.62 -7.74 -15.79
C ILE A 820 24.07 -8.28 -14.48
N ALA A 821 24.89 -8.27 -13.44
CA ALA A 821 24.43 -8.54 -12.09
C ALA A 821 24.18 -7.23 -11.33
N ILE A 822 23.14 -7.20 -10.51
CA ILE A 822 22.81 -6.05 -9.68
C ILE A 822 22.72 -6.43 -8.20
N ASN A 823 23.18 -5.52 -7.36
CA ASN A 823 22.94 -5.53 -5.92
C ASN A 823 22.02 -4.36 -5.59
N HIS A 824 20.90 -4.61 -4.92
CA HIS A 824 19.92 -3.57 -4.61
C HIS A 824 19.31 -3.83 -3.24
N TYR A 825 19.16 -2.78 -2.43
CA TYR A 825 18.67 -2.89 -1.05
C TYR A 825 17.56 -1.89 -0.73
N PHE A 826 17.64 -0.67 -1.24
CA PHE A 826 16.67 0.41 -0.99
C PHE A 826 16.75 1.50 -2.08
N ALA A 827 15.74 2.37 -2.13
CA ALA A 827 15.76 3.60 -2.92
C ALA A 827 16.07 4.84 -2.08
N THR A 828 16.65 5.87 -2.70
CA THR A 828 16.98 7.15 -2.07
C THR A 828 16.37 8.33 -2.84
N TYR A 829 16.25 9.48 -2.16
CA TYR A 829 15.71 10.70 -2.75
C TYR A 829 16.82 11.67 -3.15
N ILE A 830 16.66 12.37 -4.26
CA ILE A 830 17.64 13.31 -4.81
C ILE A 830 17.08 14.73 -4.80
N LYS A 831 17.84 15.65 -4.24
CA LYS A 831 17.58 17.09 -4.31
C LYS A 831 18.66 17.78 -5.14
N ASP A 832 18.27 18.69 -6.01
CA ASP A 832 19.20 19.50 -6.77
C ASP A 832 20.01 20.41 -5.83
N ASN A 833 21.33 20.46 -6.03
CA ASN A 833 22.21 21.33 -5.27
C ASN A 833 23.36 21.85 -6.16
N PRO A 834 23.08 22.88 -6.99
CA PRO A 834 24.06 23.41 -7.93
C PRO A 834 25.20 24.16 -7.23
N GLU A 835 25.05 24.56 -5.96
CA GLU A 835 26.13 25.22 -5.20
C GLU A 835 27.33 24.29 -5.01
N LYS A 836 27.11 22.97 -4.92
CA LYS A 836 28.20 21.98 -4.88
C LYS A 836 29.11 22.04 -6.11
N LEU A 837 28.57 22.47 -7.26
CA LEU A 837 29.31 22.57 -8.51
C LEU A 837 30.18 23.83 -8.58
N LYS A 838 29.95 24.80 -7.70
CA LYS A 838 30.73 26.05 -7.63
C LYS A 838 31.98 25.93 -6.73
N ILE A 839 32.14 24.81 -6.05
CA ILE A 839 33.31 24.55 -5.20
C ILE A 839 34.47 24.18 -6.12
N ASP A 840 35.62 24.84 -5.98
CA ASP A 840 36.80 24.60 -6.82
C ASP A 840 37.38 23.19 -6.62
N GLN A 841 37.57 22.78 -5.36
CA GLN A 841 38.00 21.43 -5.00
C GLN A 841 36.74 20.57 -4.76
N ARG A 842 36.60 19.45 -5.48
CA ARG A 842 35.41 18.56 -5.40
C ARG A 842 35.79 17.09 -5.32
N ASP A 843 35.07 16.33 -4.51
CA ASP A 843 35.08 14.87 -4.55
C ASP A 843 34.04 14.33 -5.55
N PHE A 844 33.90 13.00 -5.64
CA PHE A 844 32.90 12.38 -6.51
C PHE A 844 31.47 12.79 -6.13
N ALA A 845 31.16 12.81 -4.82
CA ALA A 845 29.81 13.13 -4.35
C ALA A 845 29.39 14.58 -4.71
N LEU A 846 30.31 15.54 -4.60
CA LEU A 846 30.09 16.93 -5.01
C LEU A 846 30.00 17.08 -6.53
N ASP A 847 30.62 16.18 -7.30
CA ASP A 847 30.51 16.20 -8.75
C ASP A 847 29.11 15.90 -9.25
N VAL A 848 28.34 15.09 -8.54
CA VAL A 848 26.95 14.85 -8.95
C VAL A 848 26.11 16.14 -8.89
N GLY A 849 26.47 17.08 -8.00
CA GLY A 849 25.76 18.35 -7.83
C GLY A 849 24.38 18.17 -7.18
N THR A 850 24.25 17.17 -6.31
CA THR A 850 22.98 16.77 -5.70
C THR A 850 23.16 16.43 -4.22
N ASP A 851 22.08 16.55 -3.44
CA ASP A 851 21.98 15.95 -2.11
C ASP A 851 21.20 14.64 -2.18
N MET A 852 21.83 13.56 -1.69
CA MET A 852 21.16 12.27 -1.51
C MET A 852 20.54 12.23 -0.12
N ILE A 853 19.23 12.02 -0.06
CA ILE A 853 18.44 12.05 1.15
C ILE A 853 17.82 10.68 1.38
N PHE A 854 18.17 10.11 2.52
CA PHE A 854 17.45 8.99 3.10
C PHE A 854 16.28 9.57 3.89
N LYS A 855 15.05 9.31 3.46
CA LYS A 855 13.87 9.61 4.28
C LYS A 855 13.67 8.44 5.24
N PRO A 856 13.88 8.61 6.56
CA PRO A 856 13.38 7.64 7.51
C PRO A 856 11.86 7.67 7.39
N GLN A 857 11.26 6.54 7.04
CA GLN A 857 9.85 6.35 7.36
C GLN A 857 9.81 6.21 8.89
N ASN A 858 9.04 7.06 9.57
CA ASN A 858 8.97 7.10 11.05
C ASN A 858 8.58 5.75 11.69
N ASP A 859 8.15 4.78 10.90
CA ASP A 859 7.70 3.44 11.30
C ASP A 859 8.73 2.32 11.01
N VAL A 860 9.93 2.63 10.49
CA VAL A 860 10.99 1.63 10.24
C VAL A 860 11.86 1.48 11.49
N PRO A 861 11.97 0.27 12.08
CA PRO A 861 12.84 0.03 13.23
C PRO A 861 14.30 0.43 12.96
N VAL A 862 14.97 0.91 14.01
CA VAL A 862 16.39 1.32 13.92
C VAL A 862 17.24 0.13 13.47
N GLY A 863 17.96 0.29 12.34
CA GLY A 863 18.82 -0.76 11.77
C GLY A 863 18.16 -1.62 10.70
N GLU A 864 16.92 -1.32 10.30
CA GLU A 864 16.24 -1.93 9.14
C GLU A 864 16.16 -0.96 7.96
N PHE A 865 16.05 -1.50 6.73
CA PHE A 865 15.85 -0.69 5.53
C PHE A 865 14.36 -0.43 5.26
N PRO A 866 13.99 0.74 4.69
CA PRO A 866 12.62 1.01 4.30
C PRO A 866 12.22 0.11 3.12
N LEU A 867 10.98 -0.38 3.16
CA LEU A 867 10.42 -1.19 2.08
C LEU A 867 10.15 -0.30 0.86
N THR A 868 11.08 -0.30 -0.09
CA THR A 868 11.08 0.58 -1.28
C THR A 868 11.18 -0.26 -2.56
N THR A 869 10.25 -1.19 -2.71
CA THR A 869 10.22 -2.18 -3.79
C THR A 869 10.15 -1.56 -5.19
N TRP A 870 9.48 -0.41 -5.32
CA TRP A 870 9.49 0.43 -6.53
C TRP A 870 10.90 0.81 -7.00
N GLY A 871 11.88 0.80 -6.09
CA GLY A 871 13.29 1.01 -6.40
C GLY A 871 13.88 -0.05 -7.31
N LEU A 872 13.72 -1.33 -6.92
CA LEU A 872 14.19 -2.45 -7.73
C LEU A 872 13.44 -2.51 -9.07
N GLN A 873 12.13 -2.30 -9.05
CA GLN A 873 11.32 -2.24 -10.27
C GLN A 873 11.86 -1.18 -11.24
N GLY A 874 12.15 0.01 -10.72
CA GLY A 874 12.75 1.10 -11.48
C GLY A 874 14.11 0.74 -12.09
N VAL A 875 14.99 0.10 -11.32
CA VAL A 875 16.29 -0.38 -11.82
C VAL A 875 16.12 -1.35 -12.98
N LEU A 876 15.24 -2.35 -12.84
CA LEU A 876 15.01 -3.35 -13.86
C LEU A 876 14.41 -2.74 -15.13
N GLU A 877 13.44 -1.83 -14.99
CA GLU A 877 12.85 -1.14 -16.14
C GLU A 877 13.85 -0.20 -16.82
N TYR A 878 14.72 0.48 -16.06
CA TYR A 878 15.79 1.31 -16.61
C TYR A 878 16.81 0.49 -17.40
N LEU A 879 17.27 -0.66 -16.87
CA LEU A 879 18.16 -1.55 -17.61
C LEU A 879 17.50 -2.12 -18.87
N LYS A 880 16.21 -2.43 -18.81
CA LYS A 880 15.42 -2.85 -19.96
C LYS A 880 15.35 -1.77 -21.04
N GLN A 881 14.99 -0.55 -20.68
CA GLN A 881 14.77 0.54 -21.63
C GLN A 881 16.06 1.16 -22.17
N VAL A 882 17.06 1.37 -21.31
CA VAL A 882 18.28 2.12 -21.65
C VAL A 882 19.41 1.21 -22.13
N TYR A 883 19.53 0.00 -21.57
CA TYR A 883 20.62 -0.94 -21.89
C TYR A 883 20.18 -2.09 -22.81
N GLY A 884 18.96 -2.03 -23.35
CA GLY A 884 18.47 -3.01 -24.32
C GLY A 884 18.12 -4.36 -23.70
N ASN A 885 17.69 -4.38 -22.43
CA ASN A 885 17.20 -5.58 -21.74
C ASN A 885 18.18 -6.77 -21.70
N PRO A 886 19.43 -6.55 -21.24
CA PRO A 886 20.40 -7.62 -21.12
C PRO A 886 19.93 -8.69 -20.12
N PRO A 887 20.47 -9.91 -20.13
CA PRO A 887 20.24 -10.86 -19.05
C PRO A 887 20.66 -10.26 -17.71
N ILE A 888 19.76 -10.26 -16.74
CA ILE A 888 19.98 -9.66 -15.41
C ILE A 888 19.94 -10.73 -14.33
N TYR A 889 20.89 -10.70 -13.40
CA TYR A 889 20.81 -11.46 -12.15
C TYR A 889 20.80 -10.51 -10.96
N ILE A 890 19.87 -10.68 -10.04
CA ILE A 890 19.90 -9.97 -8.76
C ILE A 890 20.81 -10.77 -7.85
N HIS A 891 22.07 -10.36 -7.74
CA HIS A 891 23.10 -11.10 -6.99
C HIS A 891 23.04 -10.84 -5.48
N GLU A 892 22.47 -9.70 -5.08
CA GLU A 892 22.23 -9.36 -3.69
C GLU A 892 20.94 -8.55 -3.54
N ASN A 893 20.04 -9.06 -2.70
CA ASN A 893 18.91 -8.33 -2.14
C ASN A 893 18.58 -8.91 -0.77
N GLY A 894 18.42 -8.07 0.25
CA GLY A 894 18.26 -8.55 1.62
C GLY A 894 17.90 -7.46 2.63
N MET A 895 17.36 -7.89 3.76
CA MET A 895 17.01 -7.01 4.88
C MET A 895 18.07 -7.08 5.98
N GLN A 896 18.59 -5.91 6.36
CA GLN A 896 19.41 -5.74 7.54
C GLN A 896 18.55 -5.89 8.81
N THR A 897 19.06 -6.61 9.80
CA THR A 897 18.50 -6.63 11.16
C THR A 897 19.63 -6.48 12.18
N GLN A 898 19.36 -5.95 13.36
CA GLN A 898 20.35 -5.93 14.44
C GLN A 898 20.73 -7.35 14.89
N ARG A 899 22.00 -7.55 15.27
CA ARG A 899 22.48 -8.80 15.84
C ARG A 899 21.75 -9.11 17.16
N ASN A 900 21.57 -10.39 17.47
CA ASN A 900 20.93 -10.90 18.70
C ASN A 900 19.44 -10.54 18.86
N THR A 901 18.80 -10.15 17.77
CA THR A 901 17.33 -10.13 17.69
C THR A 901 16.79 -11.56 17.57
N SER A 902 15.49 -11.75 17.81
CA SER A 902 14.84 -13.06 17.77
C SER A 902 15.11 -13.77 16.43
N LEU A 903 15.24 -15.11 16.45
CA LEU A 903 15.22 -15.94 15.23
C LEU A 903 13.92 -15.76 14.43
N ASN A 904 12.89 -15.14 15.03
CA ASN A 904 11.68 -14.70 14.34
C ASN A 904 11.89 -13.32 13.68
N ASP A 905 12.54 -13.33 12.51
CA ASP A 905 12.87 -12.17 11.69
C ASP A 905 11.77 -11.83 10.66
N THR A 906 10.56 -11.56 11.16
CA THR A 906 9.38 -11.28 10.32
C THR A 906 9.59 -10.12 9.31
N SER A 907 10.39 -9.10 9.66
CA SER A 907 10.71 -7.99 8.75
C SER A 907 11.47 -8.46 7.51
N ARG A 908 12.40 -9.41 7.65
CA ARG A 908 13.13 -10.03 6.52
C ARG A 908 12.20 -10.84 5.62
N VAL A 909 11.26 -11.61 6.20
CA VAL A 909 10.25 -12.35 5.41
C VAL A 909 9.42 -11.39 4.56
N LYS A 910 8.86 -10.33 5.16
CA LYS A 910 8.05 -9.33 4.44
C LYS A 910 8.84 -8.63 3.33
N TYR A 911 10.11 -8.31 3.60
CA TYR A 911 11.01 -7.71 2.61
C TYR A 911 11.24 -8.66 1.43
N MET A 912 11.65 -9.90 1.70
CA MET A 912 11.93 -10.88 0.66
C MET A 912 10.68 -11.19 -0.16
N GLU A 913 9.54 -11.39 0.47
CA GLU A 913 8.26 -11.61 -0.22
C GLU A 913 7.95 -10.47 -1.20
N ALA A 914 8.04 -9.22 -0.75
CA ALA A 914 7.70 -8.06 -1.56
C ALA A 914 8.72 -7.77 -2.69
N TYR A 915 10.02 -7.97 -2.46
CA TYR A 915 11.02 -7.79 -3.51
C TYR A 915 10.99 -8.93 -4.54
N ILE A 916 10.73 -10.17 -4.13
CA ILE A 916 10.54 -11.30 -5.06
C ILE A 916 9.27 -11.08 -5.89
N GLU A 917 8.18 -10.59 -5.31
CA GLU A 917 6.95 -10.19 -6.03
C GLU A 917 7.26 -9.16 -7.14
N VAL A 918 8.01 -8.10 -6.83
CA VAL A 918 8.41 -7.10 -7.83
C VAL A 918 9.27 -7.67 -8.95
N VAL A 919 10.13 -8.65 -8.65
CA VAL A 919 10.93 -9.32 -9.68
C VAL A 919 10.02 -10.13 -10.61
N LEU A 920 9.03 -10.83 -10.06
CA LEU A 920 8.03 -11.54 -10.84
C LEU A 920 7.27 -10.58 -11.77
N ASP A 921 6.84 -9.43 -11.25
CA ASP A 921 6.13 -8.42 -12.03
C ASP A 921 7.01 -7.81 -13.13
N ALA A 922 8.29 -7.56 -12.83
CA ALA A 922 9.25 -7.09 -13.82
C ALA A 922 9.45 -8.12 -14.95
N ILE A 923 9.57 -9.41 -14.61
CA ILE A 923 9.67 -10.50 -15.60
C ILE A 923 8.40 -10.57 -16.46
N ARG A 924 7.22 -10.50 -15.84
CA ARG A 924 5.93 -10.45 -16.54
C ARG A 924 5.81 -9.22 -17.45
N ASN A 925 6.45 -8.11 -17.07
CA ASN A 925 6.59 -6.91 -17.90
C ASN A 925 7.74 -6.99 -18.93
N GLY A 926 8.32 -8.16 -19.14
CA GLY A 926 9.34 -8.40 -20.16
C GLY A 926 10.78 -8.10 -19.76
N SER A 927 11.07 -7.89 -18.46
CA SER A 927 12.46 -7.85 -17.97
C SER A 927 13.15 -9.19 -18.20
N ASN A 928 14.37 -9.17 -18.73
CA ASN A 928 15.20 -10.35 -18.94
C ASN A 928 15.94 -10.78 -17.67
N THR A 929 15.25 -10.74 -16.52
CA THR A 929 15.81 -11.16 -15.23
C THR A 929 15.81 -12.69 -15.14
N ARG A 930 16.96 -13.28 -14.79
CA ARG A 930 17.22 -14.73 -14.84
C ARG A 930 17.45 -15.37 -13.49
N GLY A 931 17.69 -14.58 -12.45
CA GLY A 931 17.79 -15.14 -11.10
C GLY A 931 17.78 -14.11 -10.00
N TYR A 932 17.51 -14.61 -8.79
CA TYR A 932 17.42 -13.85 -7.56
C TYR A 932 18.20 -14.53 -6.44
N PHE A 933 19.17 -13.81 -5.87
CA PHE A 933 20.05 -14.28 -4.81
C PHE A 933 19.83 -13.46 -3.55
N THR A 934 19.39 -14.12 -2.49
CA THR A 934 19.24 -13.49 -1.18
C THR A 934 20.61 -13.16 -0.60
N TRP A 935 20.76 -11.91 -0.14
CA TRP A 935 21.87 -11.50 0.70
C TRP A 935 21.44 -11.52 2.17
N SER A 936 21.98 -12.37 3.03
CA SER A 936 23.01 -13.39 2.78
C SER A 936 22.55 -14.77 3.26
N PHE A 937 23.28 -15.82 2.90
CA PHE A 937 22.91 -17.18 3.32
C PHE A 937 23.10 -17.38 4.84
N LEU A 938 24.23 -16.93 5.38
CA LEU A 938 24.59 -17.00 6.80
C LEU A 938 24.74 -15.59 7.36
N ASP A 939 24.61 -15.40 8.66
CA ASP A 939 25.12 -14.18 9.28
C ASP A 939 26.63 -14.10 9.07
N VAL A 940 27.06 -12.99 8.48
CA VAL A 940 28.45 -12.76 8.06
C VAL A 940 29.06 -11.59 8.83
N LEU A 941 30.36 -11.37 8.67
CA LEU A 941 31.00 -10.12 9.10
C LEU A 941 30.55 -8.98 8.17
N GLU A 942 29.74 -8.04 8.64
CA GLU A 942 29.20 -6.90 7.87
C GLU A 942 30.20 -5.73 7.78
N LEU A 943 31.47 -6.06 7.52
CA LEU A 943 32.56 -5.14 7.21
C LEU A 943 32.66 -3.96 8.19
N ILE A 944 32.08 -2.80 7.84
CA ILE A 944 32.13 -1.57 8.63
C ILE A 944 31.40 -1.71 9.97
N ASP A 945 30.25 -2.39 9.99
CA ASP A 945 29.46 -2.61 11.21
C ASP A 945 29.95 -3.83 12.02
N GLY A 946 30.98 -4.51 11.52
CA GLY A 946 31.53 -5.72 12.09
C GLY A 946 30.43 -6.78 12.26
N TYR A 947 30.12 -7.11 13.51
CA TYR A 947 29.12 -8.09 13.86
C TYR A 947 27.81 -7.47 14.37
N GLY A 948 27.66 -6.14 14.39
CA GLY A 948 26.51 -5.42 14.96
C GLY A 948 25.19 -5.62 14.20
N SER A 949 25.28 -5.90 12.91
CA SER A 949 24.15 -6.16 12.02
C SER A 949 24.25 -7.53 11.37
N CYS A 950 23.12 -7.99 10.83
CA CYS A 950 22.97 -9.32 10.27
C CYS A 950 22.04 -9.29 9.04
N PHE A 951 22.45 -9.94 7.96
CA PHE A 951 21.63 -10.18 6.75
C PHE A 951 21.24 -11.65 6.55
N GLY A 952 21.84 -12.57 7.31
CA GLY A 952 21.78 -14.00 7.06
C GLY A 952 20.39 -14.62 7.25
N LEU A 953 20.05 -15.58 6.40
CA LEU A 953 18.93 -16.51 6.62
C LEU A 953 19.19 -17.42 7.83
N TYR A 954 20.46 -17.78 8.07
CA TYR A 954 20.89 -18.56 9.22
C TYR A 954 21.67 -17.71 10.20
N TYR A 955 21.24 -17.70 11.46
CA TYR A 955 21.98 -17.10 12.56
C TYR A 955 23.23 -17.91 12.87
N VAL A 956 24.37 -17.24 13.02
CA VAL A 956 25.62 -17.86 13.48
C VAL A 956 25.87 -17.41 14.91
N ASP A 957 25.83 -18.37 15.84
CA ASP A 957 26.17 -18.14 17.24
C ASP A 957 27.70 -18.02 17.36
N LEU A 958 28.19 -16.79 17.57
CA LEU A 958 29.63 -16.54 17.74
C LEU A 958 30.11 -16.80 19.17
N ASP A 959 29.19 -16.97 20.12
CA ASP A 959 29.52 -17.32 21.51
C ASP A 959 29.65 -18.85 21.66
N ASP A 960 29.07 -19.62 20.73
CA ASP A 960 29.28 -21.07 20.61
C ASP A 960 30.67 -21.35 19.99
N PRO A 961 31.56 -22.09 20.66
CA PRO A 961 32.88 -22.45 20.11
C PRO A 961 32.80 -23.27 18.81
N ASP A 962 31.68 -23.97 18.57
CA ASP A 962 31.44 -24.70 17.32
C ASP A 962 30.81 -23.82 16.23
N LEU A 963 30.59 -22.53 16.50
CA LEU A 963 30.00 -21.54 15.59
C LEU A 963 28.69 -22.03 14.98
N ARG A 964 27.76 -22.51 15.80
CA ARG A 964 26.59 -23.24 15.31
C ARG A 964 25.64 -22.35 14.51
N ARG A 965 25.08 -22.92 13.43
CA ARG A 965 24.09 -22.27 12.55
C ARG A 965 22.67 -22.60 12.98
N TYR A 966 21.82 -21.60 13.13
CA TYR A 966 20.40 -21.75 13.46
C TYR A 966 19.52 -21.12 12.38
N PRO A 967 18.54 -21.84 11.80
CA PRO A 967 17.64 -21.27 10.81
C PRO A 967 16.77 -20.18 11.46
N LYS A 968 16.68 -19.02 10.82
CA LYS A 968 15.70 -17.99 11.17
C LYS A 968 14.35 -18.29 10.51
N LEU A 969 13.31 -17.53 10.85
CA LEU A 969 11.99 -17.64 10.21
C LEU A 969 12.10 -17.44 8.69
N SER A 970 12.92 -16.50 8.24
CA SER A 970 13.20 -16.28 6.82
C SER A 970 13.79 -17.50 6.10
N ALA A 971 14.67 -18.28 6.73
CA ALA A 971 15.17 -19.53 6.17
C ALA A 971 14.05 -20.56 5.96
N HIS A 972 13.16 -20.70 6.95
CA HIS A 972 12.00 -21.60 6.85
C HIS A 972 11.01 -21.14 5.76
N TRP A 973 10.73 -19.85 5.68
CA TRP A 973 9.86 -19.28 4.65
C TRP A 973 10.45 -19.48 3.26
N TYR A 974 11.72 -19.11 3.06
CA TYR A 974 12.39 -19.24 1.76
C TYR A 974 12.50 -20.70 1.34
N SER A 975 12.81 -21.61 2.27
CA SER A 975 12.81 -23.05 1.97
C SER A 975 11.43 -23.56 1.54
N SER A 976 10.36 -23.11 2.21
CA SER A 976 8.99 -23.50 1.87
C SER A 976 8.59 -23.01 0.48
N PHE A 977 8.95 -21.76 0.16
CA PHE A 977 8.78 -21.16 -1.16
C PHE A 977 9.50 -21.97 -2.25
N LEU A 978 10.80 -22.25 -2.07
CA LEU A 978 11.61 -22.97 -3.06
C LEU A 978 11.17 -24.43 -3.24
N LYS A 979 10.79 -25.11 -2.15
CA LYS A 979 10.35 -26.51 -2.18
C LYS A 979 8.89 -26.71 -2.56
N ARG A 980 8.19 -25.64 -2.96
CA ARG A 980 6.78 -25.69 -3.42
C ARG A 980 5.85 -26.30 -2.35
N ARG A 981 6.13 -26.06 -1.08
CA ARG A 981 5.31 -26.58 0.04
C ARG A 981 4.33 -25.50 0.48
N ASN A 982 3.03 -25.81 0.44
CA ASN A 982 2.03 -25.02 1.16
C ASN A 982 2.35 -25.11 2.65
N MET A 983 2.59 -23.99 3.32
CA MET A 983 2.63 -23.95 4.77
C MET A 983 1.23 -24.27 5.30
N SER A 984 0.98 -25.52 5.68
CA SER A 984 -0.24 -25.88 6.40
C SER A 984 -0.23 -25.18 7.76
N SER A 985 -1.32 -24.46 8.08
CA SER A 985 -1.53 -23.73 9.34
C SER A 985 -1.65 -24.62 10.59
N ASP A 986 -1.37 -25.92 10.49
CA ASP A 986 -1.26 -26.82 11.62
C ASP A 986 -0.35 -27.99 11.23
N GLY A 987 0.84 -28.12 11.84
CA GLY A 987 1.56 -29.41 11.83
C GLY A 987 3.05 -29.50 11.46
N ASP A 988 3.86 -28.44 11.48
CA ASP A 988 5.34 -28.60 11.57
C ASP A 988 6.04 -27.56 12.47
N ILE A 989 5.27 -26.83 13.29
CA ILE A 989 5.78 -26.26 14.56
C ILE A 989 5.65 -27.35 15.65
N ARG A 990 6.14 -28.55 15.35
CA ARG A 990 6.67 -29.43 16.38
C ARG A 990 8.13 -29.09 16.50
N ILE A 991 8.41 -28.04 17.27
CA ILE A 991 9.65 -27.90 18.02
C ILE A 991 10.00 -29.29 18.55
N GLU A 992 11.28 -29.65 18.45
CA GLU A 992 11.96 -30.77 19.09
C GLU A 992 11.72 -30.82 20.62
N LYS A 993 10.47 -31.00 21.05
CA LYS A 993 10.06 -31.45 22.38
C LYS A 993 9.97 -32.97 22.45
N ASN A 994 10.42 -33.67 21.41
CA ASN A 994 10.44 -35.14 21.33
C ASN A 994 11.79 -35.79 21.71
N LYS A 995 12.61 -35.15 22.54
CA LYS A 995 13.71 -35.84 23.25
C LYS A 995 13.77 -35.65 24.77
N THR A 996 12.83 -34.93 25.38
CA THR A 996 12.83 -34.71 26.86
C THR A 996 11.51 -35.07 27.55
N LEU A 997 10.49 -35.51 26.81
CA LEU A 997 9.19 -35.93 27.35
C LEU A 997 8.91 -37.42 27.12
N PHE A 998 9.94 -38.27 27.22
CA PHE A 998 9.82 -39.73 27.21
C PHE A 998 10.31 -40.38 28.52
N LEU A 999 10.52 -39.60 29.58
CA LEU A 999 11.00 -40.10 30.88
C LEU A 999 10.12 -39.75 32.09
N MET A 1000 8.98 -39.10 31.92
CA MET A 1000 8.04 -38.91 33.02
C MET A 1000 6.60 -39.05 32.53
N LEU A 1001 5.85 -39.95 33.18
CA LEU A 1001 4.41 -40.21 33.06
C LEU A 1001 3.97 -41.26 32.01
N ASN A 1002 4.19 -42.56 32.29
CA ASN A 1002 3.10 -43.53 32.46
C ASN A 1002 3.60 -44.92 32.94
N PRO A 1003 3.33 -45.37 34.17
CA PRO A 1003 3.53 -46.75 34.58
C PRO A 1003 2.21 -47.51 34.69
N PHE A 1004 1.26 -47.37 33.76
CA PHE A 1004 0.05 -48.21 33.77
C PHE A 1004 -0.53 -48.35 32.36
N SER A 1005 -0.15 -49.41 31.63
CA SER A 1005 -0.97 -50.12 30.60
C SER A 1005 -0.13 -50.98 29.63
N ARG A 1006 0.76 -51.84 30.15
CA ARG A 1006 1.20 -53.05 29.45
C ARG A 1006 0.92 -54.27 30.34
N PHE A 1007 -0.35 -54.65 30.36
CA PHE A 1007 -0.82 -56.00 30.68
C PHE A 1007 -2.00 -56.26 29.75
N CYS A 1008 -1.73 -56.87 28.60
CA CYS A 1008 -2.59 -57.84 27.92
C CYS A 1008 -2.05 -58.11 26.50
N PHE A 1009 -1.56 -59.34 26.37
CA PHE A 1009 -1.47 -60.19 25.18
C PHE A 1009 -0.44 -59.87 24.08
N GLU A 1010 0.62 -60.68 24.19
CA GLU A 1010 1.49 -61.37 23.20
C GLU A 1010 2.11 -60.57 22.05
#